data_AF-A0A238X4L6-F1
#
_entry.id   AF-A0A238X4L6-F1
#
_cell.length_a   1.000
_cell.length_b   1.000
_cell.length_c   1.000
_cell.angle_alpha   90.00
_cell.angle_beta   90.00
_cell.angle_gamma   90.00
#
_symmetry.space_group_name_H-M   'P 1'
#
loop_
_entity.id
_entity.type
_entity.pdbx_description
1 polymer ?
#
loop_
_entity_poly.entity_id
_entity_poly.type
_entity_poly.pdbx_seq_one_letter_code
_entity_poly.pdbx_strand_id
1 'polypeptide(L)'
;MLHTYQADPFADPIRQHQFDAVAAALAVDSSASDTLLLGNFPLSPGTTADAVVVRPRSITLLLFVPHGGLLHIPDLRYGSWQLDDVPLAGNAEADNPFQQFREQREAVAAWLAPRLPADAANLQFISGLVLFAEPVRFGPEVEERMSSVPTASLFHLLPNPARFTRRLAQLASPEIDLTAADVRHLAAEVGLPVDDQPLAPAVAPATVYAPSATDLLRSKAGRLWRWLGAEDVDELDRADSGYEVDVVARSQEKARLEELRATLQADLSQQLRAMEAREEEREQRISQLQHQLAAAPISPNTSSTLQEQLAQEKQEKAALESSIQAYRAELENRNQELGTKIQQLENLLQRFAAAPLIGPVPSPAPVHGTSPAQPPTSLGSPAPAPAGPSPSATTSYPSSAGWSQEARKQVLAGVSKGRTVLQRFATWATPHVTQLRHQPRNLAYAAAGAALLLAVAVVRCSDTPAPVPFRQGGLQGLLTASGDTLVPARYASIGEFQGGRAVVEQNKVFGFIDDEGQEVVAPAYDALFPYSDGYARARIGKFYTFLNMDGEEFGAYFYSARDFANKHAAVLDYRGWFYITGPDAPTTPPPTFQEAYSFDKGLARVKTKGAFTFVSEEYLADTTAGTAPFGRYSQATDFDPQERAWVRQNGRGFYINREGEELKN
;
A
#
# COMPACT_ATOMS: atom_id res chain seq x y z
N MET A 1 22.76 6.97 28.55
CA MET A 1 22.76 7.56 29.91
C MET A 1 21.52 8.41 30.09
N LEU A 2 20.96 8.49 31.29
CA LEU A 2 19.82 9.35 31.59
C LEU A 2 20.33 10.67 32.19
N HIS A 3 19.97 11.78 31.55
CA HIS A 3 20.18 13.14 32.04
C HIS A 3 18.83 13.68 32.52
N THR A 4 18.73 14.12 33.77
CA THR A 4 17.46 14.62 34.33
C THR A 4 17.65 16.02 34.86
N TYR A 5 16.84 16.95 34.37
CA TYR A 5 16.76 18.33 34.84
C TYR A 5 15.31 18.62 35.25
N GLN A 6 15.13 19.19 36.43
CA GLN A 6 13.83 19.68 36.88
C GLN A 6 14.02 21.13 37.35
N ALA A 7 13.25 22.07 36.80
CA ALA A 7 13.43 23.49 37.13
C ALA A 7 13.00 23.79 38.58
N ASP A 8 11.76 23.42 38.92
CA ASP A 8 11.22 23.46 40.28
C ASP A 8 10.40 22.19 40.56
N PRO A 9 10.31 21.73 41.83
CA PRO A 9 9.37 20.71 42.23
C PRO A 9 7.93 21.07 41.87
N PHE A 10 7.12 20.07 41.49
CA PHE A 10 5.69 20.31 41.28
C PHE A 10 5.01 20.65 42.61
N ALA A 11 4.17 21.69 42.62
CA ALA A 11 3.38 22.03 43.80
C ALA A 11 2.35 20.94 44.15
N ASP A 12 1.87 20.20 43.14
CA ASP A 12 0.99 19.05 43.31
C ASP A 12 1.84 17.79 43.59
N PRO A 13 1.69 17.14 44.77
CA PRO A 13 2.45 15.95 45.11
C PRO A 13 2.19 14.77 44.17
N ILE A 14 1.00 14.68 43.54
CA ILE A 14 0.68 13.61 42.60
C ILE A 14 1.50 13.79 41.32
N ARG A 15 1.56 15.02 40.79
CA ARG A 15 2.39 15.33 39.61
C ARG A 15 3.87 15.12 39.88
N GLN A 16 4.35 15.47 41.08
CA GLN A 16 5.73 15.17 41.47
C GLN A 16 5.99 13.66 41.45
N HIS A 17 5.09 12.86 42.03
CA HIS A 17 5.23 11.41 42.01
C HIS A 17 5.18 10.83 40.57
N GLN A 18 4.35 11.38 39.68
CA GLN A 18 4.33 10.98 38.26
C GLN A 18 5.66 11.27 37.56
N PHE A 19 6.27 12.44 37.83
CA PHE A 19 7.58 12.78 37.31
C PHE A 19 8.67 11.82 37.82
N ASP A 20 8.69 11.57 39.12
CA ASP A 20 9.65 10.64 39.74
C ASP A 20 9.51 9.22 39.17
N ALA A 21 8.27 8.76 38.92
CA ALA A 21 7.99 7.47 38.31
C ALA A 21 8.47 7.41 36.85
N VAL A 22 8.32 8.49 36.07
CA VAL A 22 8.86 8.58 34.70
C VAL A 22 10.39 8.52 34.73
N ALA A 23 11.03 9.27 35.62
CA ALA A 23 12.49 9.25 35.76
C ALA A 23 13.00 7.85 36.14
N ALA A 24 12.36 7.20 37.10
CA ALA A 24 12.69 5.83 37.50
C ALA A 24 12.51 4.82 36.36
N ALA A 25 11.42 4.92 35.59
CA ALA A 25 11.16 4.04 34.46
C ALA A 25 12.21 4.20 33.35
N LEU A 26 12.64 5.44 33.06
CA LEU A 26 13.70 5.71 32.09
C LEU A 26 15.09 5.27 32.56
N ALA A 27 15.35 5.29 33.88
CA ALA A 27 16.61 4.84 34.43
C ALA A 27 16.80 3.31 34.32
N VAL A 28 15.70 2.55 34.35
CA VAL A 28 15.70 1.08 34.26
C VAL A 28 15.66 0.59 32.80
N ASP A 29 15.31 1.44 31.83
CA ASP A 29 15.27 1.09 30.41
C ASP A 29 16.69 0.77 29.88
N SER A 30 16.99 -0.53 29.74
CA SER A 30 18.29 -1.07 29.31
C SER A 30 18.59 -0.87 27.81
N SER A 31 17.68 -0.25 27.04
CA SER A 31 17.89 0.15 25.64
C SER A 31 18.75 1.43 25.58
N ALA A 32 20.01 1.32 25.99
CA ALA A 32 20.96 2.39 26.28
C ALA A 32 21.18 3.43 25.16
N SER A 33 20.20 4.32 24.99
CA SER A 33 20.31 5.56 24.23
C SER A 33 20.48 6.71 25.22
N ASP A 34 21.29 7.72 24.89
CA ASP A 34 21.35 8.93 25.70
C ASP A 34 19.97 9.61 25.70
N THR A 35 19.42 9.85 26.89
CA THR A 35 18.06 10.35 27.09
C THR A 35 18.11 11.55 28.01
N LEU A 36 17.46 12.64 27.61
CA LEU A 36 17.29 13.85 28.43
C LEU A 36 15.82 13.96 28.85
N LEU A 37 15.60 14.05 30.16
CA LEU A 37 14.30 14.30 30.78
C LEU A 37 14.30 15.71 31.38
N LEU A 38 13.43 16.57 30.88
CA LEU A 38 13.18 17.91 31.41
C LEU A 38 11.85 17.90 32.16
N GLY A 39 11.82 18.34 33.41
CA GLY A 39 10.63 18.37 34.27
C GLY A 39 10.25 19.78 34.72
N ASN A 40 8.95 20.04 34.78
CA ASN A 40 8.36 21.33 35.14
C ASN A 40 9.05 22.50 34.43
N PHE A 41 9.21 22.35 33.12
CA PHE A 41 10.21 23.10 32.36
C PHE A 41 9.62 24.38 31.77
N PRO A 42 10.20 25.57 32.04
CA PRO A 42 9.72 26.83 31.46
C PRO A 42 10.14 26.94 29.98
N LEU A 43 9.15 26.95 29.08
CA LEU A 43 9.39 27.03 27.63
C LEU A 43 9.35 28.47 27.12
N SER A 44 8.42 29.26 27.63
CA SER A 44 8.24 30.67 27.30
C SER A 44 7.57 31.41 28.47
N PRO A 45 7.55 32.76 28.50
CA PRO A 45 6.87 33.50 29.55
C PRO A 45 5.40 33.07 29.66
N GLY A 46 5.03 32.49 30.80
CA GLY A 46 3.66 32.00 31.06
C GLY A 46 3.35 30.59 30.56
N THR A 47 4.28 29.90 29.88
CA THR A 47 4.08 28.51 29.43
C THR A 47 5.11 27.57 30.06
N THR A 48 4.62 26.61 30.84
CA THR A 48 5.43 25.53 31.42
C THR A 48 4.95 24.17 30.90
N ALA A 49 5.91 23.32 30.54
CA ALA A 49 5.64 21.92 30.21
C ALA A 49 5.79 21.04 31.45
N ASP A 50 4.91 20.05 31.60
CA ASP A 50 5.00 19.09 32.69
C ASP A 50 6.30 18.28 32.55
N ALA A 51 6.51 17.59 31.42
CA ALA A 51 7.82 17.02 31.14
C ALA A 51 8.09 16.87 29.63
N VAL A 52 9.36 16.89 29.25
CA VAL A 52 9.81 16.65 27.87
C VAL A 52 10.89 15.57 27.90
N VAL A 53 10.72 14.53 27.09
CA VAL A 53 11.68 13.44 26.92
C VAL A 53 12.31 13.54 25.54
N VAL A 54 13.63 13.69 25.50
CA VAL A 54 14.43 13.76 24.28
C VAL A 54 15.32 12.53 24.18
N ARG A 55 15.19 11.79 23.08
CA ARG A 55 15.98 10.60 22.72
C ARG A 55 16.43 10.72 21.26
N PRO A 56 17.44 9.94 20.82
CA PRO A 56 17.95 9.93 19.45
C PRO A 56 16.88 9.91 18.35
N ARG A 57 15.80 9.15 18.55
CA ARG A 57 14.73 8.99 17.55
C ARG A 57 13.36 9.49 17.98
N SER A 58 13.26 10.17 19.12
CA SER A 58 11.96 10.62 19.61
C SER A 58 12.08 11.84 20.51
N ILE A 59 11.24 12.84 20.30
CA ILE A 59 11.01 13.94 21.22
C ILE A 59 9.54 13.85 21.63
N THR A 60 9.27 13.67 22.92
CA THR A 60 7.92 13.45 23.44
C THR A 60 7.61 14.45 24.55
N LEU A 61 6.53 15.21 24.40
CA LEU A 61 5.95 16.07 25.41
C LEU A 61 4.95 15.26 26.26
N LEU A 62 5.17 15.25 27.57
CA LEU A 62 4.32 14.57 28.54
C LEU A 62 3.37 15.56 29.18
N LEU A 63 2.11 15.15 29.32
CA LEU A 63 1.04 15.90 29.99
C LEU A 63 0.56 15.08 31.17
N PHE A 64 0.72 15.60 32.39
CA PHE A 64 0.32 14.88 33.60
C PHE A 64 -1.13 15.19 33.95
N VAL A 65 -1.90 14.13 34.17
CA VAL A 65 -3.26 14.20 34.69
C VAL A 65 -3.28 13.48 36.05
N PRO A 66 -3.53 14.18 37.17
CA PRO A 66 -3.35 13.63 38.51
C PRO A 66 -4.44 12.65 38.97
N HIS A 67 -5.42 12.33 38.12
CA HIS A 67 -6.53 11.42 38.44
C HIS A 67 -6.82 10.48 37.27
N GLY A 68 -7.44 9.32 37.55
CA GLY A 68 -7.99 8.39 36.55
C GLY A 68 -9.52 8.45 36.49
N GLY A 69 -10.14 7.52 35.78
CA GLY A 69 -11.60 7.48 35.63
C GLY A 69 -12.07 7.13 34.21
N LEU A 70 -13.34 7.36 33.93
CA LEU A 70 -13.94 7.25 32.61
C LEU A 70 -13.78 8.57 31.85
N LEU A 71 -12.97 8.54 30.79
CA LEU A 71 -12.71 9.70 29.93
C LEU A 71 -13.78 9.80 28.83
N HIS A 72 -14.46 10.93 28.81
CA HIS A 72 -15.38 11.37 27.77
C HIS A 72 -14.80 12.58 27.04
N ILE A 73 -14.80 12.50 25.71
CA ILE A 73 -14.28 13.55 24.83
C ILE A 73 -15.43 14.04 23.95
N PRO A 74 -16.12 15.14 24.32
CA PRO A 74 -17.20 15.66 23.51
C PRO A 74 -16.68 16.17 22.16
N ASP A 75 -15.59 16.94 22.19
CA ASP A 75 -14.85 17.40 21.02
C ASP A 75 -13.35 17.42 21.34
N LEU A 76 -12.52 17.04 20.36
CA LEU A 76 -11.06 17.00 20.53
C LEU A 76 -10.44 18.41 20.46
N ARG A 77 -11.01 19.31 19.64
CA ARG A 77 -10.43 20.62 19.31
C ARG A 77 -10.85 21.73 20.27
N TYR A 78 -12.03 21.63 20.89
CA TYR A 78 -12.62 22.69 21.70
C TYR A 78 -13.35 22.12 22.91
N GLY A 79 -13.52 22.94 23.94
CA GLY A 79 -14.28 22.58 25.13
C GLY A 79 -13.56 21.58 26.03
N SER A 80 -13.98 21.52 27.29
CA SER A 80 -13.36 20.67 28.29
C SER A 80 -13.73 19.20 28.11
N TRP A 81 -12.74 18.35 28.24
CA TRP A 81 -12.97 16.91 28.36
C TRP A 81 -13.58 16.60 29.71
N GLN A 82 -14.14 15.42 29.87
CA GLN A 82 -14.73 14.99 31.13
C GLN A 82 -14.05 13.70 31.58
N LEU A 83 -13.66 13.65 32.85
CA LEU A 83 -13.12 12.46 33.49
C LEU A 83 -14.00 12.19 34.71
N ASP A 84 -14.78 11.11 34.67
CA ASP A 84 -15.85 10.82 35.65
C ASP A 84 -16.78 12.04 35.87
N ASP A 85 -17.26 12.64 34.78
CA ASP A 85 -18.11 13.85 34.76
C ASP A 85 -17.46 15.13 35.34
N VAL A 86 -16.18 15.06 35.75
CA VAL A 86 -15.40 16.24 36.16
C VAL A 86 -14.68 16.85 34.96
N PRO A 87 -14.80 18.17 34.71
CA PRO A 87 -14.12 18.80 33.60
C PRO A 87 -12.59 18.72 33.74
N LEU A 88 -11.96 18.13 32.72
CA LEU A 88 -10.52 18.06 32.53
C LEU A 88 -10.10 19.17 31.56
N ALA A 89 -9.72 20.33 32.12
CA ALA A 89 -9.15 21.44 31.37
C ALA A 89 -7.64 21.26 31.17
N GLY A 90 -7.08 21.94 30.16
CA GLY A 90 -5.64 22.08 30.03
C GLY A 90 -5.07 23.11 31.02
N ASN A 91 -3.75 23.32 30.99
CA ASN A 91 -3.12 24.41 31.75
C ASN A 91 -3.25 25.77 31.03
N ALA A 92 -3.12 26.87 31.79
CA ALA A 92 -2.85 28.22 31.28
C ALA A 92 -3.69 28.69 30.06
N GLU A 93 -5.02 28.62 30.16
CA GLU A 93 -6.03 29.03 29.15
C GLU A 93 -6.46 27.96 28.13
N ALA A 94 -5.86 26.78 28.10
CA ALA A 94 -6.31 25.70 27.22
C ALA A 94 -7.60 25.01 27.73
N ASP A 95 -8.59 24.85 26.84
CA ASP A 95 -9.87 24.23 27.18
C ASP A 95 -9.73 22.73 27.52
N ASN A 96 -8.74 22.06 26.93
CA ASN A 96 -8.49 20.62 27.10
C ASN A 96 -7.01 20.23 26.86
N PRO A 97 -6.61 19.00 27.21
CA PRO A 97 -5.24 18.51 27.06
C PRO A 97 -4.70 18.49 25.61
N PHE A 98 -5.55 18.33 24.60
CA PHE A 98 -5.10 18.33 23.20
C PHE A 98 -4.76 19.75 22.71
N GLN A 99 -5.55 20.75 23.12
CA GLN A 99 -5.21 22.14 22.86
C GLN A 99 -3.90 22.53 23.56
N GLN A 100 -3.77 22.17 24.84
CA GLN A 100 -2.53 22.37 25.60
C GLN A 100 -1.32 21.75 24.88
N PHE A 101 -1.45 20.51 24.40
CA PHE A 101 -0.40 19.86 23.63
C PHE A 101 0.02 20.68 22.40
N ARG A 102 -0.94 21.18 21.62
CA ARG A 102 -0.64 21.93 20.39
C ARG A 102 0.18 23.19 20.67
N GLU A 103 -0.23 23.94 21.69
CA GLU A 103 0.44 25.19 22.10
C GLU A 103 1.83 24.90 22.66
N GLN A 104 1.93 23.94 23.59
CA GLN A 104 3.21 23.58 24.20
C GLN A 104 4.17 22.95 23.19
N ARG A 105 3.68 22.17 22.22
CA ARG A 105 4.52 21.58 21.15
C ARG A 105 5.24 22.65 20.35
N GLU A 106 4.55 23.74 19.99
CA GLU A 106 5.16 24.87 19.29
C GLU A 106 6.21 25.56 20.17
N ALA A 107 5.94 25.71 21.46
CA ALA A 107 6.90 26.26 22.42
C ALA A 107 8.14 25.37 22.62
N VAL A 108 7.97 24.03 22.70
CA VAL A 108 9.07 23.05 22.75
C VAL A 108 9.90 23.13 21.46
N ALA A 109 9.25 23.17 20.29
CA ALA A 109 9.94 23.28 19.02
C ALA A 109 10.75 24.59 18.93
N ALA A 110 10.17 25.71 19.37
CA ALA A 110 10.86 27.01 19.40
C ALA A 110 12.05 27.02 20.38
N TRP A 111 11.94 26.32 21.51
CA TRP A 111 13.03 26.19 22.47
C TRP A 111 14.17 25.29 21.96
N LEU A 112 13.84 24.20 21.25
CA LEU A 112 14.81 23.25 20.69
C LEU A 112 15.51 23.75 19.42
N ALA A 113 14.78 24.45 18.54
CA ALA A 113 15.28 24.87 17.23
C ALA A 113 16.64 25.61 17.23
N PRO A 114 16.94 26.57 18.14
CA PRO A 114 18.24 27.22 18.16
C PRO A 114 19.36 26.38 18.79
N ARG A 115 19.03 25.25 19.43
CA ARG A 115 19.97 24.42 20.21
C ARG A 115 20.33 23.10 19.53
N LEU A 116 19.64 22.77 18.45
CA LEU A 116 19.86 21.57 17.66
C LEU A 116 20.38 21.94 16.26
N PRO A 117 21.20 21.06 15.63
CA PRO A 117 21.53 21.20 14.22
C PRO A 117 20.25 21.23 13.37
N ALA A 118 20.26 22.04 12.29
CA ALA A 118 19.06 22.27 11.46
C ALA A 118 18.54 21.00 10.75
N ASP A 119 19.39 19.98 10.63
CA ASP A 119 19.18 18.69 9.99
C ASP A 119 18.98 17.53 10.99
N ALA A 120 19.28 17.72 12.27
CA ALA A 120 19.26 16.63 13.25
C ALA A 120 17.84 16.22 13.68
N ALA A 121 16.85 17.09 13.59
CA ALA A 121 15.47 16.73 13.96
C ALA A 121 14.41 17.54 13.23
N ASN A 122 13.45 16.85 12.62
CA ASN A 122 12.21 17.46 12.16
C ASN A 122 11.26 17.67 13.35
N LEU A 123 11.31 18.88 13.92
CA LEU A 123 10.54 19.25 15.13
C LEU A 123 9.01 19.24 14.92
N GLN A 124 8.50 18.97 13.71
CA GLN A 124 7.08 18.73 13.48
C GLN A 124 6.60 17.38 14.05
N PHE A 125 7.52 16.43 14.28
CA PHE A 125 7.24 15.09 14.79
C PHE A 125 7.34 14.96 16.32
N ILE A 126 7.35 16.10 17.04
CA ILE A 126 7.23 16.08 18.50
C ILE A 126 5.88 15.47 18.87
N SER A 127 5.93 14.33 19.56
CA SER A 127 4.76 13.56 19.96
C SER A 127 4.24 14.03 21.33
N GLY A 128 2.95 13.91 21.57
CA GLY A 128 2.29 14.18 22.83
C GLY A 128 1.84 12.90 23.50
N LEU A 129 2.06 12.76 24.81
CA LEU A 129 1.61 11.62 25.59
C LEU A 129 0.96 12.09 26.88
N VAL A 130 -0.33 11.78 27.04
CA VAL A 130 -1.04 12.03 28.30
C VAL A 130 -0.82 10.86 29.25
N LEU A 131 -0.37 11.18 30.46
CA LEU A 131 -0.09 10.24 31.52
C LEU A 131 -1.03 10.50 32.69
N PHE A 132 -1.90 9.53 32.96
CA PHE A 132 -2.81 9.55 34.09
C PHE A 132 -2.15 8.93 35.32
N ALA A 133 -2.39 9.50 36.50
CA ALA A 133 -1.85 8.97 37.76
C ALA A 133 -2.46 7.61 38.11
N GLU A 134 -3.72 7.40 37.69
CA GLU A 134 -4.47 6.15 37.86
C GLU A 134 -4.98 5.65 36.50
N PRO A 135 -5.30 4.36 36.37
CA PRO A 135 -5.79 3.81 35.10
C PRO A 135 -7.07 4.51 34.60
N VAL A 136 -7.14 4.75 33.30
CA VAL A 136 -8.29 5.39 32.64
C VAL A 136 -9.02 4.42 31.74
N ARG A 137 -10.36 4.51 31.75
CA ARG A 137 -11.24 3.88 30.76
C ARG A 137 -11.64 4.91 29.72
N PHE A 138 -11.81 4.50 28.48
CA PHE A 138 -12.25 5.40 27.42
C PHE A 138 -13.73 5.19 27.13
N GLY A 139 -14.50 6.27 27.03
CA GLY A 139 -15.84 6.25 26.48
C GLY A 139 -15.84 5.77 25.01
N PRO A 140 -16.97 5.22 24.53
CA PRO A 140 -17.08 4.66 23.17
C PRO A 140 -16.76 5.69 22.06
N GLU A 141 -16.92 6.98 22.34
CA GLU A 141 -16.67 8.06 21.39
C GLU A 141 -15.18 8.47 21.28
N VAL A 142 -14.34 8.09 22.24
CA VAL A 142 -12.96 8.60 22.33
C VAL A 142 -12.14 8.21 21.10
N GLU A 143 -12.25 6.97 20.65
CA GLU A 143 -11.50 6.46 19.48
C GLU A 143 -11.97 7.10 18.17
N GLU A 144 -13.28 7.27 17.99
CA GLU A 144 -13.85 7.99 16.86
C GLU A 144 -13.39 9.45 16.84
N ARG A 145 -13.37 10.12 18.00
CA ARG A 145 -12.93 11.52 18.10
C ARG A 145 -11.43 11.68 17.85
N MET A 146 -10.60 10.78 18.36
CA MET A 146 -9.16 10.79 18.11
C MET A 146 -8.81 10.53 16.64
N SER A 147 -9.52 9.61 15.97
CA SER A 147 -9.33 9.31 14.54
C SER A 147 -9.92 10.38 13.61
N SER A 148 -10.93 11.13 14.06
CA SER A 148 -11.58 12.19 13.27
C SER A 148 -10.68 13.40 12.98
N VAL A 149 -9.58 13.55 13.73
CA VAL A 149 -8.66 14.68 13.60
C VAL A 149 -7.28 14.20 13.15
N PRO A 150 -6.88 14.38 11.87
CA PRO A 150 -5.60 13.91 11.35
C PRO A 150 -4.36 14.44 12.10
N THR A 151 -4.45 15.64 12.71
CA THR A 151 -3.38 16.23 13.53
C THR A 151 -3.23 15.56 14.91
N ALA A 152 -4.15 14.69 15.30
CA ALA A 152 -4.08 13.90 16.54
C ALA A 152 -3.22 12.64 16.39
N SER A 153 -2.72 12.34 15.20
CA SER A 153 -1.82 11.20 14.95
C SER A 153 -0.55 11.22 15.80
N LEU A 154 -0.10 12.40 16.22
CA LEU A 154 1.05 12.61 17.09
C LEU A 154 0.68 12.73 18.57
N PHE A 155 -0.60 12.63 18.94
CA PHE A 155 -1.09 12.82 20.30
C PHE A 155 -1.71 11.51 20.81
N HIS A 156 -1.22 11.03 21.95
CA HIS A 156 -1.55 9.71 22.46
C HIS A 156 -2.01 9.77 23.91
N LEU A 157 -2.99 8.92 24.24
CA LEU A 157 -3.46 8.71 25.60
C LEU A 157 -2.86 7.40 26.13
N LEU A 158 -2.21 7.44 27.29
CA LEU A 158 -1.69 6.23 27.91
C LEU A 158 -2.62 5.78 29.04
N PRO A 159 -3.47 4.75 28.84
CA PRO A 159 -4.44 4.33 29.85
C PRO A 159 -3.79 3.66 31.07
N ASN A 160 -2.54 3.19 30.95
CA ASN A 160 -1.81 2.55 32.03
C ASN A 160 -0.34 3.03 32.04
N PRO A 161 0.13 3.70 33.10
CA PRO A 161 1.49 4.23 33.20
C PRO A 161 2.57 3.13 33.11
N ALA A 162 2.26 1.87 33.46
CA ALA A 162 3.21 0.75 33.35
C ALA A 162 3.69 0.48 31.91
N ARG A 163 2.96 0.96 30.90
CA ARG A 163 3.32 0.80 29.47
C ARG A 163 4.17 1.94 28.92
N PHE A 164 4.58 2.89 29.76
CA PHE A 164 5.23 4.13 29.36
C PHE A 164 6.47 3.91 28.49
N THR A 165 7.46 3.13 28.95
CA THR A 165 8.73 2.90 28.22
C THR A 165 8.49 2.17 26.89
N ARG A 166 7.63 1.15 26.89
CA ARG A 166 7.20 0.45 25.67
C ARG A 166 6.56 1.41 24.67
N ARG A 167 5.66 2.28 25.14
CA ARG A 167 5.00 3.25 24.27
C ARG A 167 5.98 4.27 23.74
N LEU A 168 6.89 4.77 24.57
CA LEU A 168 7.93 5.71 24.17
C LEU A 168 8.83 5.13 23.06
N ALA A 169 9.20 3.85 23.14
CA ALA A 169 9.96 3.17 22.10
C ALA A 169 9.18 3.07 20.76
N GLN A 170 7.86 2.93 20.81
CA GLN A 170 6.99 2.92 19.61
C GLN A 170 6.86 4.29 18.94
N LEU A 171 7.12 5.38 19.68
CA LEU A 171 7.11 6.75 19.16
C LEU A 171 8.44 7.14 18.49
N ALA A 172 9.41 6.21 18.44
CA ALA A 172 10.64 6.42 17.70
C ALA A 172 10.34 6.56 16.19
N SER A 173 10.79 7.66 15.60
CA SER A 173 10.58 8.01 14.21
C SER A 173 11.92 8.29 13.52
N PRO A 174 12.09 7.92 12.25
CA PRO A 174 13.28 8.30 11.50
C PRO A 174 13.41 9.79 11.18
N GLU A 175 12.35 10.56 11.41
CA GLU A 175 12.30 12.01 11.21
C GLU A 175 13.03 12.79 12.32
N ILE A 176 13.36 12.12 13.43
CA ILE A 176 14.20 12.64 14.51
C ILE A 176 15.48 11.80 14.49
N ASP A 177 16.61 12.42 14.20
CA ASP A 177 17.91 11.76 14.06
C ASP A 177 18.97 12.47 14.90
N LEU A 178 18.67 12.58 16.20
CA LEU A 178 19.59 13.15 17.17
C LEU A 178 20.70 12.15 17.49
N THR A 179 21.95 12.62 17.46
CA THR A 179 23.06 11.81 17.96
C THR A 179 23.10 11.84 19.49
N ALA A 180 23.80 10.87 20.07
CA ALA A 180 24.10 10.89 21.50
C ALA A 180 24.81 12.19 21.95
N ALA A 181 25.64 12.77 21.08
CA ALA A 181 26.30 14.04 21.35
C ALA A 181 25.32 15.22 21.39
N ASP A 182 24.31 15.25 20.53
CA ASP A 182 23.29 16.30 20.51
C ASP A 182 22.45 16.29 21.80
N VAL A 183 22.10 15.09 22.29
CA VAL A 183 21.37 14.95 23.57
C VAL A 183 22.21 15.45 24.75
N ARG A 184 23.52 15.17 24.75
CA ARG A 184 24.44 15.68 25.78
C ARG A 184 24.65 17.18 25.67
N HIS A 185 24.72 17.73 24.47
CA HIS A 185 24.79 19.17 24.23
C HIS A 185 23.56 19.89 24.81
N LEU A 186 22.36 19.34 24.54
CA LEU A 186 21.12 19.83 25.15
C LEU A 186 21.13 19.72 26.69
N ALA A 187 21.71 18.65 27.26
CA ALA A 187 21.86 18.51 28.70
C ALA A 187 22.80 19.60 29.29
N ALA A 188 23.90 19.92 28.60
CA ALA A 188 24.81 20.98 29.01
C ALA A 188 24.16 22.37 28.96
N GLU A 189 23.33 22.65 27.95
CA GLU A 189 22.57 23.90 27.79
C GLU A 189 21.62 24.19 28.97
N VAL A 190 21.08 23.14 29.60
CA VAL A 190 20.25 23.27 30.82
C VAL A 190 21.06 23.19 32.12
N GLY A 191 22.39 23.22 32.03
CA GLY A 191 23.30 23.28 33.18
C GLY A 191 23.61 21.94 33.85
N LEU A 192 23.34 20.81 33.19
CA LEU A 192 23.72 19.48 33.71
C LEU A 192 25.19 19.15 33.40
N PRO A 193 25.91 18.50 34.32
CA PRO A 193 27.28 18.04 34.06
C PRO A 193 27.29 16.92 33.00
N VAL A 194 28.18 17.03 32.02
CA VAL A 194 28.43 16.01 30.99
C VAL A 194 29.78 15.37 31.31
N ASP A 195 29.82 14.06 31.55
CA ASP A 195 31.08 13.34 31.76
C ASP A 195 31.85 13.27 30.42
N ASP A 196 32.85 14.14 30.26
CA ASP A 196 33.79 14.13 29.13
C ASP A 196 34.80 12.98 29.29
N GLN A 197 34.38 11.75 29.00
CA GLN A 197 35.33 10.66 28.76
C GLN A 197 35.67 10.59 27.26
N PRO A 198 36.92 10.88 26.84
CA PRO A 198 37.29 10.82 25.43
C PRO A 198 37.24 9.38 24.93
N LEU A 199 36.44 9.14 23.89
CA LEU A 199 36.50 7.90 23.10
C LEU A 199 37.90 7.77 22.48
N ALA A 200 38.59 6.66 22.80
CA ALA A 200 39.89 6.34 22.24
C ALA A 200 39.86 6.34 20.69
N PRO A 201 40.96 6.75 20.02
CA PRO A 201 40.97 6.92 18.57
C PRO A 201 40.76 5.59 17.85
N ALA A 202 39.94 5.64 16.80
CA ALA A 202 39.66 4.54 15.91
C ALA A 202 40.94 3.92 15.34
N VAL A 203 41.11 2.61 15.52
CA VAL A 203 42.13 1.84 14.83
C VAL A 203 41.72 1.68 13.37
N ALA A 204 42.61 2.07 12.46
CA ALA A 204 42.49 1.96 11.01
C ALA A 204 42.36 0.48 10.55
N PRO A 205 41.86 0.22 9.32
CA PRO A 205 41.16 -1.01 8.98
C PRO A 205 42.11 -2.17 8.70
N ALA A 206 41.87 -3.32 9.35
CA ALA A 206 42.49 -4.56 8.96
C ALA A 206 41.70 -5.22 7.82
N THR A 207 42.36 -5.31 6.66
CA THR A 207 42.22 -6.35 5.62
C THR A 207 40.81 -6.82 5.26
N VAL A 208 40.35 -6.33 4.10
CA VAL A 208 39.24 -6.87 3.30
C VAL A 208 39.45 -8.36 3.05
N TYR A 209 38.62 -9.20 3.67
CA TYR A 209 38.36 -10.55 3.19
C TYR A 209 37.27 -10.44 2.11
N ALA A 210 37.57 -10.94 0.91
CA ALA A 210 36.58 -11.05 -0.16
C ALA A 210 35.48 -12.05 0.27
N PRO A 211 34.18 -11.71 0.14
CA PRO A 211 33.12 -12.63 0.50
C PRO A 211 33.07 -13.80 -0.49
N SER A 212 33.02 -15.02 0.04
CA SER A 212 32.86 -16.23 -0.76
C SER A 212 31.43 -16.35 -1.31
N ALA A 213 31.27 -17.05 -2.44
CA ALA A 213 30.03 -17.17 -3.19
C ALA A 213 28.83 -17.72 -2.38
N THR A 214 29.08 -18.35 -1.23
CA THR A 214 28.07 -18.84 -0.30
C THR A 214 27.41 -17.74 0.54
N ASP A 215 28.06 -16.59 0.78
CA ASP A 215 27.48 -15.46 1.53
C ASP A 215 26.65 -14.51 0.64
N LEU A 216 26.96 -14.47 -0.66
CA LEU A 216 26.17 -13.76 -1.67
C LEU A 216 24.83 -14.47 -1.99
N LEU A 217 24.78 -15.80 -1.88
CA LEU A 217 23.55 -16.57 -2.05
C LEU A 217 22.64 -16.51 -0.82
N ARG A 218 23.20 -16.44 0.39
CA ARG A 218 22.42 -16.27 1.63
C ARG A 218 21.84 -14.86 1.78
N SER A 219 22.55 -13.82 1.33
CA SER A 219 22.07 -12.43 1.35
C SER A 219 21.14 -12.03 0.19
N LYS A 220 21.02 -12.87 -0.85
CA LYS A 220 20.00 -12.75 -1.91
C LYS A 220 18.75 -13.59 -1.62
N ALA A 221 18.89 -14.75 -0.97
CA ALA A 221 17.74 -15.55 -0.52
C ALA A 221 16.94 -14.86 0.61
N GLY A 222 17.61 -14.14 1.54
CA GLY A 222 16.92 -13.40 2.61
C GLY A 222 16.15 -12.16 2.15
N ARG A 223 16.43 -11.62 0.95
CA ARG A 223 15.72 -10.47 0.37
C ARG A 223 14.54 -10.86 -0.52
N LEU A 224 14.58 -12.06 -1.11
CA LEU A 224 13.41 -12.66 -1.77
C LEU A 224 12.39 -13.21 -0.76
N TRP A 225 12.81 -13.63 0.45
CA TRP A 225 11.88 -14.04 1.52
C TRP A 225 11.14 -12.86 2.17
N ARG A 226 11.74 -11.66 2.18
CA ARG A 226 11.09 -10.41 2.60
C ARG A 226 10.08 -9.84 1.59
N TRP A 227 10.07 -10.39 0.38
CA TRP A 227 9.26 -9.92 -0.76
C TRP A 227 7.97 -10.74 -0.97
N LEU A 228 7.74 -11.83 -0.21
CA LEU A 228 6.60 -12.76 -0.41
C LEU A 228 5.69 -12.96 0.82
N GLY A 229 5.69 -12.03 1.79
CA GLY A 229 4.65 -11.96 2.82
C GLY A 229 4.81 -12.92 4.01
N ALA A 230 6.03 -13.22 4.42
CA ALA A 230 6.30 -13.88 5.71
C ALA A 230 7.08 -12.92 6.63
N GLU A 231 6.37 -11.92 7.17
CA GLU A 231 6.73 -11.31 8.46
C GLU A 231 5.41 -11.12 9.24
N ASP A 232 4.71 -12.24 9.48
CA ASP A 232 3.70 -12.33 10.54
C ASP A 232 4.01 -13.55 11.39
N VAL A 233 4.98 -13.39 12.31
CA VAL A 233 4.78 -13.62 13.76
C VAL A 233 5.81 -12.78 14.52
N ASP A 234 5.57 -11.48 14.64
CA ASP A 234 5.79 -10.76 15.90
C ASP A 234 4.56 -9.88 16.24
N GLU A 235 3.42 -10.16 15.58
CA GLU A 235 2.12 -9.53 15.83
C GLU A 235 1.13 -10.40 16.60
N LEU A 236 1.54 -11.58 17.12
CA LEU A 236 0.69 -12.36 18.02
C LEU A 236 0.72 -11.93 19.49
N ASP A 237 1.43 -10.86 19.86
CA ASP A 237 1.41 -10.29 21.22
C ASP A 237 1.11 -8.78 21.27
N ARG A 238 0.53 -8.21 20.20
CA ARG A 238 0.05 -6.81 20.19
C ARG A 238 -1.47 -6.68 20.20
N ALA A 239 -2.13 -7.41 21.09
CA ALA A 239 -3.40 -6.94 21.64
C ALA A 239 -3.08 -6.09 22.88
N ASP A 240 -3.19 -4.76 22.79
CA ASP A 240 -3.19 -3.94 24.01
C ASP A 240 -3.70 -2.50 23.86
N SER A 241 -4.85 -2.31 23.19
CA SER A 241 -5.91 -1.55 23.86
C SER A 241 -6.58 -2.53 24.81
N GLY A 242 -6.35 -2.37 26.11
CA GLY A 242 -6.95 -3.27 27.08
C GLY A 242 -8.44 -2.98 27.15
N TYR A 243 -9.29 -3.91 26.70
CA TYR A 243 -10.52 -4.34 27.38
C TYR A 243 -10.89 -5.73 26.85
N GLU A 244 -10.93 -6.69 27.77
CA GLU A 244 -11.38 -8.09 27.67
C GLU A 244 -10.80 -8.97 26.55
N VAL A 245 -10.23 -10.10 26.99
CA VAL A 245 -9.93 -11.23 26.12
C VAL A 245 -11.24 -11.74 25.53
N ASP A 246 -11.56 -11.28 24.33
CA ASP A 246 -12.71 -11.77 23.58
C ASP A 246 -12.39 -13.16 23.02
N VAL A 247 -12.75 -14.18 23.80
CA VAL A 247 -12.65 -15.59 23.42
C VAL A 247 -13.41 -15.85 22.11
N VAL A 248 -14.44 -15.06 21.80
CA VAL A 248 -15.17 -15.13 20.53
C VAL A 248 -14.29 -14.60 19.39
N ALA A 249 -13.65 -13.44 19.54
CA ALA A 249 -12.72 -12.90 18.54
C ALA A 249 -11.55 -13.86 18.25
N ARG A 250 -11.01 -14.51 19.28
CA ARG A 250 -9.92 -15.50 19.12
C ARG A 250 -10.40 -16.81 18.48
N SER A 251 -11.65 -17.23 18.73
CA SER A 251 -12.26 -18.38 18.05
C SER A 251 -12.59 -18.08 16.59
N GLN A 252 -13.00 -16.85 16.29
CA GLN A 252 -13.25 -16.36 14.93
C GLN A 252 -11.94 -16.24 14.15
N GLU A 253 -10.85 -15.82 14.81
CA GLU A 253 -9.52 -15.78 14.19
C GLU A 253 -8.98 -17.18 13.90
N LYS A 254 -9.17 -18.15 14.81
CA LYS A 254 -8.89 -19.57 14.53
C LYS A 254 -9.69 -20.07 13.31
N ALA A 255 -10.99 -19.77 13.25
CA ALA A 255 -11.84 -20.18 12.13
C ALA A 255 -11.40 -19.54 10.80
N ARG A 256 -11.01 -18.25 10.81
CA ARG A 256 -10.46 -17.57 9.63
C ARG A 256 -9.15 -18.18 9.16
N LEU A 257 -8.24 -18.52 10.07
CA LEU A 257 -6.98 -19.17 9.72
C LEU A 257 -7.19 -20.59 9.16
N GLU A 258 -8.17 -21.32 9.67
CA GLU A 258 -8.58 -22.63 9.14
C GLU A 258 -9.23 -22.51 7.75
N GLU A 259 -10.07 -21.50 7.53
CA GLU A 259 -10.68 -21.20 6.23
C GLU A 259 -9.64 -20.73 5.20
N LEU A 260 -8.70 -19.88 5.59
CA LEU A 260 -7.59 -19.46 4.75
C LEU A 260 -6.71 -20.65 4.36
N ARG A 261 -6.39 -21.53 5.31
CA ARG A 261 -5.67 -22.79 5.04
C ARG A 261 -6.44 -23.66 4.03
N ALA A 262 -7.75 -23.82 4.21
CA ALA A 262 -8.58 -24.62 3.31
C ALA A 262 -8.65 -24.01 1.89
N THR A 263 -8.75 -22.69 1.80
CA THR A 263 -8.79 -21.95 0.53
C THR A 263 -7.46 -22.06 -0.22
N LEU A 264 -6.34 -21.86 0.49
CA LEU A 264 -5.00 -22.06 -0.06
C LEU A 264 -4.78 -23.49 -0.54
N GLN A 265 -5.25 -24.50 0.23
CA GLN A 265 -5.18 -25.90 -0.19
C GLN A 265 -6.03 -26.18 -1.43
N ALA A 266 -7.21 -25.56 -1.55
CA ALA A 266 -8.10 -25.74 -2.68
C ALA A 266 -7.53 -25.12 -3.97
N ASP A 267 -7.12 -23.84 -3.92
CA ASP A 267 -6.52 -23.12 -5.05
C ASP A 267 -5.25 -23.82 -5.54
N LEU A 268 -4.42 -24.26 -4.60
CA LEU A 268 -3.23 -25.05 -4.89
C LEU A 268 -3.55 -26.38 -5.59
N SER A 269 -4.55 -27.12 -5.11
CA SER A 269 -4.95 -28.39 -5.71
C SER A 269 -5.44 -28.22 -7.16
N GLN A 270 -5.99 -27.04 -7.47
CA GLN A 270 -6.42 -26.67 -8.81
C GLN A 270 -5.21 -26.32 -9.69
N GLN A 271 -4.24 -25.57 -9.17
CA GLN A 271 -3.01 -25.24 -9.88
C GLN A 271 -2.15 -26.48 -10.19
N LEU A 272 -2.01 -27.41 -9.24
CA LEU A 272 -1.29 -28.67 -9.46
C LEU A 272 -1.96 -29.52 -10.54
N ARG A 273 -3.29 -29.66 -10.51
CA ARG A 273 -4.05 -30.36 -11.55
C ARG A 273 -3.89 -29.71 -12.92
N ALA A 274 -3.82 -28.37 -12.98
CA ALA A 274 -3.58 -27.66 -14.23
C ALA A 274 -2.14 -27.87 -14.76
N MET A 275 -1.14 -27.94 -13.88
CA MET A 275 0.24 -28.24 -14.26
C MET A 275 0.42 -29.70 -14.70
N GLU A 276 -0.19 -30.65 -13.99
CA GLU A 276 -0.19 -32.08 -14.35
C GLU A 276 -0.88 -32.29 -15.71
N ALA A 277 -2.01 -31.61 -15.98
CA ALA A 277 -2.65 -31.67 -17.30
C ALA A 277 -1.76 -31.15 -18.43
N ARG A 278 -0.99 -30.08 -18.18
CA ARG A 278 0.00 -29.56 -19.15
C ARG A 278 1.17 -30.52 -19.36
N GLU A 279 1.57 -31.24 -18.31
CA GLU A 279 2.60 -32.27 -18.40
C GLU A 279 2.13 -33.45 -19.25
N GLU A 280 0.90 -33.92 -19.07
CA GLU A 280 0.29 -34.97 -19.89
C GLU A 280 0.22 -34.58 -21.37
N GLU A 281 -0.22 -33.36 -21.69
CA GLU A 281 -0.22 -32.84 -23.07
C GLU A 281 1.19 -32.81 -23.68
N ARG A 282 2.20 -32.47 -22.87
CA ARG A 282 3.59 -32.41 -23.31
C ARG A 282 4.20 -33.80 -23.48
N GLU A 283 3.89 -34.78 -22.63
CA GLU A 283 4.28 -36.17 -22.80
C GLU A 283 3.70 -36.79 -24.08
N GLN A 284 2.45 -36.45 -24.40
CA GLN A 284 1.82 -36.84 -25.66
C GLN A 284 2.59 -36.24 -26.85
N ARG A 285 3.02 -34.98 -26.76
CA ARG A 285 3.83 -34.32 -27.80
C ARG A 285 5.21 -34.96 -27.96
N ILE A 286 5.90 -35.26 -26.86
CA ILE A 286 7.19 -35.98 -26.86
C ILE A 286 7.03 -37.35 -27.53
N SER A 287 5.95 -38.06 -27.22
CA SER A 287 5.64 -39.38 -27.80
C SER A 287 5.36 -39.30 -29.30
N GLN A 288 4.64 -38.27 -29.73
CA GLN A 288 4.41 -37.99 -31.15
C GLN A 288 5.71 -37.65 -31.89
N LEU A 289 6.59 -36.82 -31.30
CA LEU A 289 7.90 -36.49 -31.87
C LEU A 289 8.80 -37.73 -31.98
N GLN A 290 8.79 -38.62 -30.98
CA GLN A 290 9.51 -39.89 -31.04
C GLN A 290 8.99 -40.82 -32.14
N HIS A 291 7.67 -40.91 -32.31
CA HIS A 291 7.06 -41.67 -33.41
C HIS A 291 7.39 -41.09 -34.78
N GLN A 292 7.40 -39.76 -34.93
CA GLN A 292 7.80 -39.07 -36.16
C GLN A 292 9.28 -39.30 -36.47
N LEU A 293 10.15 -39.30 -35.44
CA LEU A 293 11.57 -39.61 -35.60
C LEU A 293 11.80 -41.04 -36.09
N ALA A 294 11.02 -42.01 -35.59
CA ALA A 294 11.09 -43.41 -35.99
C ALA A 294 10.54 -43.66 -37.40
N ALA A 295 9.62 -42.82 -37.89
CA ALA A 295 9.01 -42.92 -39.21
C ALA A 295 9.69 -42.05 -40.29
N ALA A 296 10.64 -41.18 -39.92
CA ALA A 296 11.27 -40.24 -40.83
C ALA A 296 12.23 -40.93 -41.83
N PRO A 297 12.27 -40.51 -43.11
CA PRO A 297 13.25 -41.01 -44.08
C PRO A 297 14.68 -40.59 -43.69
N ILE A 298 15.70 -41.32 -44.17
CA ILE A 298 17.15 -41.19 -43.83
C ILE A 298 17.79 -39.90 -44.42
N SER A 299 17.11 -38.77 -44.31
CA SER A 299 17.64 -37.45 -44.65
C SER A 299 18.25 -36.83 -43.38
N PRO A 300 19.57 -36.57 -43.35
CA PRO A 300 20.28 -36.17 -42.13
C PRO A 300 19.76 -34.85 -41.53
N ASN A 301 19.32 -33.91 -42.37
CA ASN A 301 18.86 -32.58 -41.94
C ASN A 301 17.47 -32.57 -41.28
N THR A 302 16.60 -33.53 -41.62
CA THR A 302 15.26 -33.63 -40.99
C THR A 302 15.31 -34.41 -39.68
N SER A 303 16.22 -35.38 -39.57
CA SER A 303 16.42 -36.13 -38.33
C SER A 303 17.14 -35.29 -37.27
N SER A 304 18.06 -34.40 -37.66
CA SER A 304 18.75 -33.51 -36.71
C SER A 304 17.82 -32.47 -36.10
N THR A 305 16.94 -31.84 -36.88
CA THR A 305 16.01 -30.81 -36.38
C THR A 305 14.95 -31.41 -35.45
N LEU A 306 14.44 -32.61 -35.76
CA LEU A 306 13.51 -33.32 -34.87
C LEU A 306 14.21 -33.82 -33.58
N GLN A 307 15.50 -34.17 -33.63
CA GLN A 307 16.28 -34.52 -32.44
C GLN A 307 16.52 -33.30 -31.53
N GLU A 308 16.81 -32.14 -32.10
CA GLU A 308 16.96 -30.88 -31.35
C GLU A 308 15.64 -30.48 -30.68
N GLN A 309 14.52 -30.54 -31.40
CA GLN A 309 13.19 -30.27 -30.82
C GLN A 309 12.82 -31.25 -29.70
N LEU A 310 13.13 -32.53 -29.86
CA LEU A 310 12.90 -33.53 -28.82
C LEU A 310 13.80 -33.30 -27.59
N ALA A 311 15.04 -32.89 -27.79
CA ALA A 311 15.97 -32.57 -26.70
C ALA A 311 15.51 -31.31 -25.93
N GLN A 312 15.06 -30.29 -26.65
CA GLN A 312 14.50 -29.08 -26.05
C GLN A 312 13.24 -29.37 -25.22
N GLU A 313 12.27 -30.10 -25.79
CA GLU A 313 11.04 -30.47 -25.06
C GLU A 313 11.33 -31.34 -23.82
N LYS A 314 12.34 -32.23 -23.87
CA LYS A 314 12.80 -33.00 -22.70
C LYS A 314 13.47 -32.13 -21.64
N GLN A 315 14.28 -31.15 -22.05
CA GLN A 315 14.94 -30.24 -21.13
C GLN A 315 13.94 -29.31 -20.44
N GLU A 316 12.96 -28.79 -21.18
CA GLU A 316 11.89 -27.95 -20.65
C GLU A 316 10.93 -28.76 -19.75
N LYS A 317 10.69 -30.05 -20.04
CA LYS A 317 9.98 -30.96 -19.13
C LYS A 317 10.71 -31.11 -17.80
N ALA A 318 12.01 -31.41 -17.83
CA ALA A 318 12.81 -31.56 -16.60
C ALA A 318 12.86 -30.26 -15.78
N ALA A 319 12.90 -29.10 -16.43
CA ALA A 319 12.86 -27.80 -15.76
C ALA A 319 11.49 -27.56 -15.08
N LEU A 320 10.39 -27.89 -15.74
CA LEU A 320 9.04 -27.77 -15.17
C LEU A 320 8.82 -28.77 -14.01
N GLU A 321 9.27 -30.01 -14.13
CA GLU A 321 9.20 -31.00 -13.03
C GLU A 321 9.96 -30.49 -11.79
N SER A 322 11.13 -29.87 -12.00
CA SER A 322 11.92 -29.29 -10.91
C SER A 322 11.24 -28.10 -10.23
N SER A 323 10.52 -27.27 -11.00
CA SER A 323 9.79 -26.13 -10.43
C SER A 323 8.55 -26.59 -9.67
N ILE A 324 7.85 -27.62 -10.14
CA ILE A 324 6.74 -28.27 -9.42
C ILE A 324 7.24 -28.86 -8.09
N GLN A 325 8.39 -29.53 -8.07
CA GLN A 325 8.96 -30.09 -6.85
C GLN A 325 9.39 -29.01 -5.85
N ALA A 326 10.03 -27.93 -6.32
CA ALA A 326 10.39 -26.79 -5.49
C ALA A 326 9.15 -26.14 -4.86
N TYR A 327 8.09 -25.97 -5.66
CA TYR A 327 6.82 -25.42 -5.20
C TYR A 327 6.17 -26.31 -4.12
N ARG A 328 6.12 -27.64 -4.34
CA ARG A 328 5.61 -28.60 -3.35
C ARG A 328 6.37 -28.55 -2.03
N ALA A 329 7.70 -28.48 -2.06
CA ALA A 329 8.52 -28.40 -0.85
C ALA A 329 8.31 -27.08 -0.07
N GLU A 330 8.20 -25.96 -0.77
CA GLU A 330 7.90 -24.67 -0.13
C GLU A 330 6.53 -24.68 0.55
N LEU A 331 5.55 -25.32 -0.07
CA LEU A 331 4.20 -25.43 0.46
C LEU A 331 4.09 -26.36 1.67
N GLU A 332 4.83 -27.47 1.68
CA GLU A 332 4.92 -28.32 2.87
C GLU A 332 5.48 -27.54 4.05
N ASN A 333 6.50 -26.71 3.82
CA ASN A 333 7.08 -25.85 4.84
C ASN A 333 6.05 -24.83 5.36
N ARG A 334 5.31 -24.16 4.46
CA ARG A 334 4.23 -23.22 4.85
C ARG A 334 3.09 -23.89 5.60
N ASN A 335 2.68 -25.09 5.20
CA ASN A 335 1.66 -25.87 5.90
C ASN A 335 2.10 -26.29 7.31
N GLN A 336 3.38 -26.64 7.47
CA GLN A 336 3.96 -26.94 8.79
C GLN A 336 3.96 -25.69 9.68
N GLU A 337 4.32 -24.52 9.13
CA GLU A 337 4.30 -23.24 9.85
C GLU A 337 2.89 -22.81 10.27
N LEU A 338 1.89 -22.96 9.42
CA LEU A 338 0.49 -22.71 9.79
C LEU A 338 0.01 -23.68 10.87
N GLY A 339 0.43 -24.95 10.78
CA GLY A 339 0.12 -25.96 11.79
C GLY A 339 0.68 -25.61 13.17
N THR A 340 1.93 -25.13 13.25
CA THR A 340 2.53 -24.71 14.53
C THR A 340 1.82 -23.49 15.10
N LYS A 341 1.43 -22.51 14.28
CA LYS A 341 0.65 -21.33 14.72
C LYS A 341 -0.72 -21.73 15.28
N ILE A 342 -1.45 -22.60 14.59
CA ILE A 342 -2.74 -23.11 15.07
C ILE A 342 -2.58 -23.82 16.42
N GLN A 343 -1.50 -24.59 16.60
CA GLN A 343 -1.24 -25.32 17.83
C GLN A 343 -0.81 -24.41 18.99
N GLN A 344 -0.11 -23.31 18.70
CA GLN A 344 0.18 -22.26 19.68
C GLN A 344 -1.10 -21.55 20.15
N LEU A 345 -1.99 -21.19 19.21
CA LEU A 345 -3.32 -20.62 19.50
C LEU A 345 -4.18 -21.57 20.34
N GLU A 346 -4.16 -22.86 20.03
CA GLU A 346 -4.89 -23.88 20.78
C GLU A 346 -4.34 -24.07 22.21
N ASN A 347 -3.02 -24.09 22.39
CA ASN A 347 -2.41 -24.11 23.71
C ASN A 347 -2.73 -22.86 24.54
N LEU A 348 -2.82 -21.68 23.90
CA LEU A 348 -3.25 -20.45 24.57
C LEU A 348 -4.72 -20.56 25.00
N LEU A 349 -5.61 -21.00 24.10
CA LEU A 349 -7.03 -21.20 24.42
C LEU A 349 -7.23 -22.21 25.56
N GLN A 350 -6.46 -23.30 25.60
CA GLN A 350 -6.49 -24.27 26.70
C GLN A 350 -6.00 -23.69 28.03
N ARG A 351 -4.95 -22.84 28.01
CA ARG A 351 -4.47 -22.14 29.22
C ARG A 351 -5.49 -21.16 29.78
N PHE A 352 -6.27 -20.50 28.92
CA PHE A 352 -7.38 -19.63 29.35
C PHE A 352 -8.58 -20.42 29.86
N ALA A 353 -8.85 -21.61 29.30
CA ALA A 353 -9.91 -22.50 29.78
C ALA A 353 -9.57 -23.21 31.10
N ALA A 354 -8.27 -23.36 31.44
CA ALA A 354 -7.79 -24.08 32.63
C ALA A 354 -7.52 -23.18 33.86
N ALA A 355 -7.83 -21.89 33.82
CA ALA A 355 -7.72 -21.01 34.98
C ALA A 355 -8.70 -21.47 36.08
N PRO A 356 -8.24 -21.77 37.32
CA PRO A 356 -9.12 -22.28 38.35
C PRO A 356 -10.12 -21.20 38.76
N LEU A 357 -11.41 -21.53 38.66
CA LEU A 357 -12.48 -20.74 39.27
C LEU A 357 -12.23 -20.66 40.78
N ILE A 358 -11.68 -19.54 41.24
CA ILE A 358 -11.62 -19.21 42.67
C ILE A 358 -13.08 -19.01 43.09
N GLY A 359 -13.60 -20.00 43.83
CA GLY A 359 -14.94 -19.99 44.37
C GLY A 359 -15.19 -18.79 45.30
N PRO A 360 -16.45 -18.39 45.50
CA PRO A 360 -16.77 -17.21 46.27
C PRO A 360 -16.42 -17.42 47.75
N VAL A 361 -15.61 -16.51 48.31
CA VAL A 361 -15.32 -16.39 49.75
C VAL A 361 -16.48 -15.61 50.41
N PRO A 362 -16.90 -15.97 51.64
CA PRO A 362 -18.27 -15.76 52.12
C PRO A 362 -18.50 -14.33 52.66
N SER A 363 -19.70 -13.80 52.43
CA SER A 363 -20.18 -12.58 53.10
C SER A 363 -20.54 -12.86 54.57
N PRO A 364 -20.31 -11.91 55.50
CA PRO A 364 -20.72 -12.04 56.89
C PRO A 364 -22.22 -11.73 57.04
N ALA A 365 -22.91 -12.60 57.79
CA ALA A 365 -24.20 -12.31 58.45
C ALA A 365 -23.98 -11.27 59.59
N PRO A 366 -25.02 -10.63 60.21
CA PRO A 366 -26.43 -11.03 60.37
C PRO A 366 -27.41 -9.85 60.07
N VAL A 367 -28.76 -9.86 60.20
CA VAL A 367 -29.68 -10.41 61.21
C VAL A 367 -31.14 -10.43 60.64
N HIS A 368 -31.87 -11.50 60.96
CA HIS A 368 -33.33 -11.74 60.99
C HIS A 368 -34.36 -10.92 60.16
N GLY A 369 -35.22 -11.64 59.44
CA GLY A 369 -36.55 -11.16 59.04
C GLY A 369 -37.31 -12.00 58.00
N THR A 370 -37.80 -13.18 58.40
CA THR A 370 -39.02 -13.88 57.92
C THR A 370 -39.29 -14.12 56.40
N SER A 371 -39.26 -15.41 56.04
CA SER A 371 -39.96 -16.08 54.92
C SER A 371 -41.51 -16.07 55.10
N PRO A 372 -42.39 -16.58 54.19
CA PRO A 372 -42.19 -17.25 52.88
C PRO A 372 -43.06 -16.61 51.74
N ALA A 373 -42.95 -16.92 50.44
CA ALA A 373 -43.30 -18.19 49.82
C ALA A 373 -42.93 -18.24 48.31
N GLN A 374 -42.59 -19.46 47.88
CA GLN A 374 -42.54 -20.01 46.52
C GLN A 374 -43.56 -21.19 46.48
N PRO A 375 -43.82 -21.95 45.39
CA PRO A 375 -43.57 -21.83 43.92
C PRO A 375 -44.90 -22.24 43.17
N PRO A 376 -45.00 -22.91 41.97
CA PRO A 376 -43.99 -23.41 41.02
C PRO A 376 -44.22 -23.25 39.49
N THR A 377 -43.09 -23.28 38.79
CA THR A 377 -42.70 -24.08 37.60
C THR A 377 -43.70 -24.58 36.53
N SER A 378 -43.33 -24.32 35.27
CA SER A 378 -42.98 -25.30 34.19
C SER A 378 -43.85 -25.41 32.92
N LEU A 379 -43.10 -25.45 31.79
CA LEU A 379 -43.25 -26.25 30.55
C LEU A 379 -44.32 -25.89 29.49
N GLY A 380 -43.86 -25.67 28.25
CA GLY A 380 -44.67 -25.82 27.03
C GLY A 380 -44.05 -25.23 25.74
N SER A 381 -43.64 -26.11 24.82
CA SER A 381 -43.48 -25.89 23.36
C SER A 381 -44.21 -27.06 22.66
N PRO A 382 -44.48 -27.09 21.34
CA PRO A 382 -44.71 -26.02 20.33
C PRO A 382 -45.92 -26.28 19.36
N ALA A 383 -46.25 -25.27 18.50
CA ALA A 383 -46.92 -25.29 17.16
C ALA A 383 -48.39 -25.82 17.02
N PRO A 384 -49.15 -25.65 15.88
CA PRO A 384 -48.92 -24.95 14.58
C PRO A 384 -50.11 -24.11 13.97
N ALA A 385 -49.82 -23.30 12.91
CA ALA A 385 -50.63 -22.88 11.72
C ALA A 385 -51.98 -22.10 11.89
N PRO A 386 -52.55 -21.34 10.88
CA PRO A 386 -52.38 -21.45 9.41
C PRO A 386 -52.38 -20.16 8.51
N ALA A 387 -51.85 -20.38 7.29
CA ALA A 387 -52.30 -19.98 5.93
C ALA A 387 -52.91 -18.60 5.55
N GLY A 388 -52.16 -17.88 4.69
CA GLY A 388 -52.53 -17.41 3.32
C GLY A 388 -53.45 -16.17 3.14
N PRO A 389 -53.48 -15.53 1.94
CA PRO A 389 -52.93 -15.95 0.63
C PRO A 389 -52.06 -14.89 -0.12
N SER A 390 -51.39 -15.37 -1.17
CA SER A 390 -50.60 -14.65 -2.21
C SER A 390 -51.47 -13.87 -3.21
N PRO A 391 -50.84 -13.15 -4.17
CA PRO A 391 -50.89 -13.67 -5.53
C PRO A 391 -49.54 -13.67 -6.27
N SER A 392 -49.51 -14.57 -7.25
CA SER A 392 -48.41 -15.06 -8.08
C SER A 392 -48.07 -14.16 -9.27
N ALA A 393 -46.81 -14.20 -9.70
CA ALA A 393 -46.46 -14.28 -11.13
C ALA A 393 -45.11 -15.00 -11.27
N THR A 394 -45.16 -16.17 -11.91
CA THR A 394 -44.06 -17.08 -12.20
C THR A 394 -43.53 -16.81 -13.60
N THR A 395 -42.21 -16.72 -13.76
CA THR A 395 -41.56 -17.12 -15.02
C THR A 395 -40.34 -17.97 -14.69
N SER A 396 -40.43 -19.24 -15.07
CA SER A 396 -39.43 -20.29 -14.94
C SER A 396 -38.33 -20.16 -16.01
N TYR A 397 -37.09 -20.39 -15.60
CA TYR A 397 -35.95 -20.69 -16.47
C TYR A 397 -36.10 -22.08 -17.13
N PRO A 398 -35.64 -22.27 -18.39
CA PRO A 398 -35.23 -23.58 -18.86
C PRO A 398 -33.73 -23.81 -18.63
N SER A 399 -33.43 -25.02 -18.16
CA SER A 399 -32.11 -25.62 -18.02
C SER A 399 -31.48 -25.96 -19.37
N SER A 400 -30.15 -25.85 -19.42
CA SER A 400 -29.19 -26.58 -20.26
C SER A 400 -29.72 -27.61 -21.27
N ALA A 401 -29.47 -27.38 -22.56
CA ALA A 401 -29.35 -28.43 -23.56
C ALA A 401 -28.38 -28.00 -24.68
N GLY A 402 -27.64 -28.99 -25.19
CA GLY A 402 -26.45 -28.86 -26.02
C GLY A 402 -26.61 -28.10 -27.34
N TRP A 403 -25.44 -27.69 -27.84
CA TRP A 403 -25.25 -27.15 -29.19
C TRP A 403 -25.86 -28.09 -30.24
N SER A 404 -26.68 -27.56 -31.14
CA SER A 404 -27.14 -28.30 -32.32
C SER A 404 -26.00 -28.51 -33.32
N GLN A 405 -26.04 -29.63 -34.05
CA GLN A 405 -25.04 -30.00 -35.06
C GLN A 405 -24.95 -29.01 -36.24
N GLU A 406 -25.92 -28.11 -36.44
CA GLU A 406 -25.79 -26.99 -37.39
C GLU A 406 -24.92 -25.83 -36.86
N ALA A 407 -24.89 -25.55 -35.54
CA ALA A 407 -24.05 -24.50 -34.96
C ALA A 407 -22.55 -24.84 -35.01
N ARG A 408 -22.21 -26.14 -35.07
CA ARG A 408 -20.82 -26.61 -35.27
C ARG A 408 -20.34 -26.51 -36.72
N LYS A 409 -21.24 -26.42 -37.71
CA LYS A 409 -20.87 -26.29 -39.13
C LYS A 409 -20.61 -24.85 -39.57
N GLN A 410 -21.12 -23.84 -38.86
CA GLN A 410 -20.83 -22.43 -39.20
C GLN A 410 -19.59 -21.87 -38.51
N VAL A 411 -19.10 -22.47 -37.43
CA VAL A 411 -17.83 -22.09 -36.79
C VAL A 411 -16.61 -22.70 -37.52
N LEU A 412 -16.78 -23.82 -38.23
CA LEU A 412 -15.73 -24.44 -39.06
C LEU A 412 -15.61 -23.86 -40.49
N ALA A 413 -16.40 -22.84 -40.85
CA ALA A 413 -16.32 -22.14 -42.13
C ALA A 413 -15.61 -20.77 -42.07
N GLY A 414 -15.20 -20.31 -40.88
CA GLY A 414 -14.48 -19.05 -40.68
C GLY A 414 -12.95 -19.14 -40.80
N VAL A 415 -12.36 -20.34 -40.67
CA VAL A 415 -10.89 -20.53 -40.66
C VAL A 415 -10.32 -20.79 -42.07
N SER A 416 -11.17 -20.89 -43.12
CA SER A 416 -10.73 -21.21 -44.48
C SER A 416 -10.63 -20.03 -45.45
N LYS A 417 -10.78 -18.77 -45.02
CA LYS A 417 -10.65 -17.60 -45.92
C LYS A 417 -9.29 -16.86 -45.87
N GLY A 418 -8.45 -17.09 -44.87
CA GLY A 418 -7.07 -16.57 -44.85
C GLY A 418 -6.06 -17.43 -45.63
N ARG A 419 -6.26 -18.75 -45.68
CA ARG A 419 -5.32 -19.69 -46.31
C ARG A 419 -5.43 -19.73 -47.84
N THR A 420 -6.61 -19.45 -48.40
CA THR A 420 -6.84 -19.43 -49.85
C THR A 420 -6.28 -18.17 -50.53
N VAL A 421 -6.14 -17.04 -49.82
CA VAL A 421 -5.52 -15.82 -50.37
C VAL A 421 -4.00 -15.98 -50.48
N LEU A 422 -3.36 -16.56 -49.46
CA LEU A 422 -1.93 -16.87 -49.47
C LEU A 422 -1.57 -18.00 -50.46
N GLN A 423 -2.42 -19.03 -50.63
CA GLN A 423 -2.21 -20.06 -51.65
C GLN A 423 -2.41 -19.54 -53.08
N ARG A 424 -3.39 -18.66 -53.33
CA ARG A 424 -3.59 -18.05 -54.65
C ARG A 424 -2.47 -17.09 -55.04
N PHE A 425 -1.89 -16.38 -54.07
CA PHE A 425 -0.71 -15.52 -54.28
C PHE A 425 0.56 -16.36 -54.56
N ALA A 426 0.76 -17.45 -53.82
CA ALA A 426 1.86 -18.39 -54.05
C ALA A 426 1.77 -19.09 -55.42
N THR A 427 0.58 -19.47 -55.87
CA THR A 427 0.38 -20.10 -57.21
C THR A 427 0.42 -19.11 -58.37
N TRP A 428 0.17 -17.81 -58.13
CA TRP A 428 0.37 -16.74 -59.12
C TRP A 428 1.84 -16.32 -59.25
N ALA A 429 2.63 -16.41 -58.17
CA ALA A 429 4.05 -16.07 -58.19
C ALA A 429 4.95 -17.13 -58.84
N THR A 430 4.52 -18.40 -58.89
CA THR A 430 5.35 -19.50 -59.41
C THR A 430 5.63 -19.50 -60.92
N PRO A 431 4.75 -19.02 -61.84
CA PRO A 431 5.09 -18.99 -63.27
C PRO A 431 5.88 -17.75 -63.71
N HIS A 432 5.93 -16.67 -62.90
CA HIS A 432 6.55 -15.40 -63.30
C HIS A 432 7.99 -15.20 -62.78
N VAL A 433 8.50 -16.07 -61.91
CA VAL A 433 9.88 -16.00 -61.39
C VAL A 433 10.88 -16.83 -62.22
N THR A 434 10.41 -17.75 -63.08
CA THR A 434 11.29 -18.58 -63.92
C THR A 434 11.62 -18.01 -65.31
N GLN A 435 11.20 -16.77 -65.62
CA GLN A 435 11.46 -16.13 -66.92
C GLN A 435 12.16 -14.77 -66.85
N LEU A 436 13.00 -14.54 -65.85
CA LEU A 436 13.88 -13.35 -65.79
C LEU A 436 15.35 -13.75 -65.64
N ARG A 437 15.82 -14.66 -66.51
CA ARG A 437 17.23 -15.08 -66.52
C ARG A 437 18.15 -14.18 -67.35
N HIS A 438 17.61 -13.28 -68.18
CA HIS A 438 18.43 -12.39 -69.01
C HIS A 438 17.75 -11.04 -69.27
N GLN A 439 17.78 -10.09 -68.32
CA GLN A 439 17.63 -8.64 -68.59
C GLN A 439 18.22 -7.79 -67.44
N PRO A 440 18.61 -6.53 -67.72
CA PRO A 440 19.58 -5.80 -66.89
C PRO A 440 19.02 -5.31 -65.55
N ARG A 441 19.94 -5.21 -64.58
CA ARG A 441 19.75 -5.06 -63.13
C ARG A 441 18.82 -3.92 -62.66
N ASN A 442 18.38 -3.00 -63.51
CA ASN A 442 17.65 -1.80 -63.10
C ASN A 442 16.15 -2.03 -62.83
N LEU A 443 15.54 -3.09 -63.38
CA LEU A 443 14.11 -3.41 -63.17
C LEU A 443 13.83 -4.17 -61.85
N ALA A 444 14.80 -4.94 -61.36
CA ALA A 444 14.69 -5.64 -60.08
C ALA A 444 14.68 -4.68 -58.88
N TYR A 445 15.47 -3.59 -58.94
CA TYR A 445 15.45 -2.54 -57.93
C TYR A 445 14.16 -1.70 -57.98
N ALA A 446 13.56 -1.51 -59.15
CA ALA A 446 12.27 -0.83 -59.29
C ALA A 446 11.11 -1.64 -58.71
N ALA A 447 11.11 -2.97 -58.90
CA ALA A 447 10.08 -3.86 -58.35
C ALA A 447 10.23 -4.04 -56.82
N ALA A 448 11.46 -4.16 -56.32
CA ALA A 448 11.73 -4.19 -54.87
C ALA A 448 11.42 -2.84 -54.20
N GLY A 449 11.72 -1.72 -54.88
CA GLY A 449 11.34 -0.39 -54.44
C GLY A 449 9.83 -0.18 -54.41
N ALA A 450 9.09 -0.68 -55.42
CA ALA A 450 7.63 -0.61 -55.45
C ALA A 450 6.96 -1.48 -54.39
N ALA A 451 7.49 -2.68 -54.10
CA ALA A 451 7.01 -3.54 -53.03
C ALA A 451 7.29 -2.96 -51.63
N LEU A 452 8.45 -2.31 -51.45
CA LEU A 452 8.79 -1.59 -50.23
C LEU A 452 7.92 -0.32 -50.08
N LEU A 453 7.64 0.40 -51.15
CA LEU A 453 6.73 1.55 -51.15
C LEU A 453 5.27 1.15 -50.91
N LEU A 454 4.82 -0.02 -51.40
CA LEU A 454 3.51 -0.59 -51.10
C LEU A 454 3.40 -1.08 -49.65
N ALA A 455 4.44 -1.74 -49.12
CA ALA A 455 4.49 -2.13 -47.71
C ALA A 455 4.53 -0.91 -46.78
N VAL A 456 5.28 0.13 -47.15
CA VAL A 456 5.32 1.42 -46.44
C VAL A 456 4.02 2.21 -46.61
N ALA A 457 3.30 2.08 -47.74
CA ALA A 457 1.98 2.70 -47.95
C ALA A 457 0.85 1.99 -47.18
N VAL A 458 0.92 0.66 -47.03
CA VAL A 458 -0.02 -0.12 -46.20
C VAL A 458 0.21 0.17 -44.70
N VAL A 459 1.46 0.38 -44.28
CA VAL A 459 1.80 0.81 -42.91
C VAL A 459 1.54 2.30 -42.67
N ARG A 460 1.41 3.14 -43.72
CA ARG A 460 1.11 4.58 -43.61
C ARG A 460 -0.34 4.97 -43.88
N CYS A 461 -1.23 4.00 -44.16
CA CYS A 461 -2.66 4.24 -44.35
C CYS A 461 -3.48 3.15 -43.67
N SER A 462 -3.52 3.16 -42.34
CA SER A 462 -4.53 2.43 -41.57
C SER A 462 -5.12 3.35 -40.52
N ASP A 463 -5.69 4.48 -40.94
CA ASP A 463 -6.71 5.16 -40.14
C ASP A 463 -8.04 4.40 -40.36
N THR A 464 -8.13 3.18 -39.84
CA THR A 464 -9.44 2.53 -39.66
C THR A 464 -10.20 3.34 -38.61
N PRO A 465 -11.43 3.81 -38.89
CA PRO A 465 -12.19 4.55 -37.91
C PRO A 465 -12.36 3.70 -36.64
N ALA A 466 -12.18 4.34 -35.47
CA ALA A 466 -12.37 3.67 -34.20
C ALA A 466 -13.75 2.98 -34.15
N PRO A 467 -13.82 1.76 -33.58
CA PRO A 467 -15.06 1.01 -33.52
C PRO A 467 -16.12 1.77 -32.71
N VAL A 468 -17.37 1.65 -33.14
CA VAL A 468 -18.48 2.40 -32.55
C VAL A 468 -19.21 1.53 -31.52
N PRO A 469 -19.43 2.00 -30.28
CA PRO A 469 -20.20 1.26 -29.31
C PRO A 469 -21.67 1.20 -29.69
N PHE A 470 -22.28 0.03 -29.55
CA PHE A 470 -23.73 -0.16 -29.69
C PHE A 470 -24.31 -0.78 -28.42
N ARG A 471 -25.60 -0.54 -28.16
CA ARG A 471 -26.29 -1.05 -26.96
C ARG A 471 -27.31 -2.10 -27.34
N GLN A 472 -27.27 -3.25 -26.67
CA GLN A 472 -28.24 -4.34 -26.80
C GLN A 472 -28.48 -4.99 -25.44
N GLY A 473 -29.75 -5.12 -25.04
CA GLY A 473 -30.11 -5.78 -23.78
C GLY A 473 -29.58 -5.11 -22.51
N GLY A 474 -29.32 -3.80 -22.54
CA GLY A 474 -28.72 -3.06 -21.42
C GLY A 474 -27.20 -3.15 -21.33
N LEU A 475 -26.56 -3.94 -22.21
CA LEU A 475 -25.12 -4.07 -22.32
C LEU A 475 -24.61 -3.40 -23.61
N GLN A 476 -23.31 -3.16 -23.68
CA GLN A 476 -22.61 -2.55 -24.80
C GLN A 476 -21.67 -3.56 -25.48
N GLY A 477 -21.59 -3.45 -26.81
CA GLY A 477 -20.65 -4.14 -27.66
C GLY A 477 -20.05 -3.16 -28.68
N LEU A 478 -19.18 -3.66 -29.56
CA LEU A 478 -18.49 -2.85 -30.57
C LEU A 478 -18.90 -3.26 -31.98
N LEU A 479 -19.05 -2.26 -32.84
CA LEU A 479 -19.19 -2.43 -34.28
C LEU A 479 -17.93 -1.94 -35.01
N THR A 480 -17.56 -2.62 -36.08
CA THR A 480 -16.56 -2.13 -37.04
C THR A 480 -17.08 -0.89 -37.76
N ALA A 481 -16.20 -0.19 -38.49
CA ALA A 481 -16.59 0.91 -39.37
C ALA A 481 -17.59 0.51 -40.48
N SER A 482 -17.64 -0.77 -40.86
CA SER A 482 -18.63 -1.32 -41.80
C SER A 482 -20.00 -1.60 -41.18
N GLY A 483 -20.14 -1.47 -39.85
CA GLY A 483 -21.34 -1.80 -39.10
C GLY A 483 -21.47 -3.28 -38.71
N ASP A 484 -20.43 -4.08 -38.94
CA ASP A 484 -20.39 -5.49 -38.52
C ASP A 484 -20.08 -5.58 -37.02
N THR A 485 -20.63 -6.57 -36.33
CA THR A 485 -20.35 -6.77 -34.90
C THR A 485 -18.91 -7.24 -34.70
N LEU A 486 -18.09 -6.38 -34.11
CA LEU A 486 -16.71 -6.67 -33.70
C LEU A 486 -16.70 -7.41 -32.36
N VAL A 487 -17.42 -6.87 -31.37
CA VAL A 487 -17.58 -7.46 -30.05
C VAL A 487 -19.06 -7.51 -29.69
N PRO A 488 -19.62 -8.68 -29.34
CA PRO A 488 -21.02 -8.78 -28.95
C PRO A 488 -21.28 -7.99 -27.66
N ALA A 489 -22.53 -7.55 -27.45
CA ALA A 489 -22.89 -6.78 -26.27
C ALA A 489 -22.70 -7.60 -24.98
N ARG A 490 -21.65 -7.28 -24.22
CA ARG A 490 -21.26 -7.99 -22.98
C ARG A 490 -20.77 -7.09 -21.86
N TYR A 491 -20.43 -5.84 -22.14
CA TYR A 491 -19.94 -4.88 -21.15
C TYR A 491 -21.07 -4.01 -20.61
N ALA A 492 -20.99 -3.60 -19.35
CA ALA A 492 -21.93 -2.61 -18.80
C ALA A 492 -21.73 -1.24 -19.47
N SER A 493 -20.47 -0.86 -19.69
CA SER A 493 -20.10 0.37 -20.38
C SER A 493 -18.79 0.20 -21.15
N ILE A 494 -18.64 0.94 -22.25
CA ILE A 494 -17.40 1.09 -23.01
C ILE A 494 -17.15 2.60 -23.12
N GLY A 495 -15.94 3.03 -22.70
CA GLY A 495 -15.51 4.42 -22.79
C GLY A 495 -15.16 4.84 -24.22
N GLU A 496 -14.72 6.09 -24.36
CA GLU A 496 -14.21 6.59 -25.64
C GLU A 496 -12.87 5.92 -25.99
N PHE A 497 -12.66 5.68 -27.28
CA PHE A 497 -11.37 5.21 -27.77
C PHE A 497 -10.35 6.34 -27.75
N GLN A 498 -9.27 6.16 -27.01
CA GLN A 498 -8.12 7.04 -26.97
C GLN A 498 -6.86 6.23 -27.28
N GLY A 499 -6.11 6.62 -28.31
CA GLY A 499 -4.92 5.89 -28.74
C GLY A 499 -5.19 4.43 -29.14
N GLY A 500 -6.35 4.15 -29.74
CA GLY A 500 -6.75 2.80 -30.15
C GLY A 500 -7.31 1.92 -29.02
N ARG A 501 -7.59 2.47 -27.83
CA ARG A 501 -8.08 1.68 -26.69
C ARG A 501 -9.20 2.35 -25.93
N ALA A 502 -10.08 1.55 -25.32
CA ALA A 502 -11.18 2.03 -24.49
C ALA A 502 -11.23 1.29 -23.15
N VAL A 503 -11.59 2.01 -22.09
CA VAL A 503 -11.92 1.40 -20.79
C VAL A 503 -13.25 0.68 -20.91
N VAL A 504 -13.31 -0.58 -20.47
CA VAL A 504 -14.53 -1.38 -20.42
C VAL A 504 -14.90 -1.73 -19.00
N GLU A 505 -16.19 -1.72 -18.70
CA GLU A 505 -16.72 -2.13 -17.40
C GLU A 505 -17.49 -3.45 -17.55
N GLN A 506 -17.15 -4.42 -16.71
CA GLN A 506 -17.89 -5.67 -16.60
C GLN A 506 -18.05 -6.02 -15.12
N ASN A 507 -19.27 -6.32 -14.67
CA ASN A 507 -19.54 -6.71 -13.27
C ASN A 507 -18.95 -5.74 -12.22
N LYS A 508 -18.95 -4.42 -12.51
CA LYS A 508 -18.39 -3.34 -11.67
C LYS A 508 -16.87 -3.32 -11.53
N VAL A 509 -16.15 -4.11 -12.32
CA VAL A 509 -14.70 -4.01 -12.46
C VAL A 509 -14.34 -3.54 -13.86
N PHE A 510 -13.15 -2.95 -13.99
CA PHE A 510 -12.71 -2.25 -15.19
C PHE A 510 -11.50 -2.93 -15.83
N GLY A 511 -11.44 -2.87 -17.16
CA GLY A 511 -10.35 -3.39 -18.00
C GLY A 511 -10.17 -2.53 -19.27
N PHE A 512 -9.32 -2.97 -20.18
CA PHE A 512 -9.08 -2.30 -21.47
C PHE A 512 -9.39 -3.22 -22.64
N ILE A 513 -9.97 -2.63 -23.68
CA ILE A 513 -10.16 -3.25 -24.98
C ILE A 513 -9.46 -2.43 -26.07
N ASP A 514 -8.85 -3.08 -27.06
CA ASP A 514 -8.30 -2.42 -28.24
C ASP A 514 -9.36 -2.22 -29.34
N ASP A 515 -8.98 -1.53 -30.41
CA ASP A 515 -9.81 -1.23 -31.57
C ASP A 515 -10.03 -2.43 -32.50
N GLU A 516 -9.28 -3.52 -32.29
CA GLU A 516 -9.57 -4.85 -32.84
C GLU A 516 -10.56 -5.67 -31.98
N GLY A 517 -10.98 -5.16 -30.83
CA GLY A 517 -11.94 -5.81 -29.94
C GLY A 517 -11.34 -6.89 -29.02
N GLN A 518 -10.01 -6.94 -28.87
CA GLN A 518 -9.32 -7.80 -27.93
C GLN A 518 -9.18 -7.14 -26.57
N GLU A 519 -9.36 -7.91 -25.50
CA GLU A 519 -9.13 -7.43 -24.14
C GLU A 519 -7.62 -7.37 -23.88
N VAL A 520 -7.06 -6.17 -23.87
CA VAL A 520 -5.65 -5.94 -23.50
C VAL A 520 -5.48 -6.16 -22.00
N VAL A 521 -6.44 -5.69 -21.21
CA VAL A 521 -6.51 -5.92 -19.76
C VAL A 521 -7.90 -6.43 -19.46
N ALA A 522 -8.00 -7.68 -18.99
CA ALA A 522 -9.28 -8.24 -18.57
C ALA A 522 -9.86 -7.41 -17.40
N PRO A 523 -11.20 -7.24 -17.30
CA PRO A 523 -11.81 -6.51 -16.19
C PRO A 523 -11.43 -7.10 -14.82
N ALA A 524 -10.60 -6.37 -14.08
CA ALA A 524 -10.04 -6.83 -12.79
C ALA A 524 -9.86 -5.71 -11.75
N TYR A 525 -10.03 -4.44 -12.15
CA TYR A 525 -9.71 -3.27 -11.32
C TYR A 525 -10.97 -2.60 -10.78
N ASP A 526 -10.92 -2.03 -9.57
CA ASP A 526 -12.04 -1.29 -8.97
C ASP A 526 -12.29 0.08 -9.63
N ALA A 527 -11.25 0.63 -10.25
CA ALA A 527 -11.32 1.77 -11.17
C ALA A 527 -10.13 1.73 -12.11
N LEU A 528 -10.33 2.15 -13.35
CA LEU A 528 -9.29 2.23 -14.36
C LEU A 528 -9.46 3.52 -15.16
N PHE A 529 -8.40 4.30 -15.25
CA PHE A 529 -8.39 5.59 -15.93
C PHE A 529 -7.75 5.47 -17.32
N PRO A 530 -8.12 6.31 -18.31
CA PRO A 530 -7.48 6.30 -19.62
C PRO A 530 -5.96 6.44 -19.55
N TYR A 531 -5.27 5.94 -20.58
CA TYR A 531 -3.83 6.10 -20.70
C TYR A 531 -3.45 7.58 -20.83
N SER A 532 -2.44 7.99 -20.08
CA SER A 532 -1.81 9.31 -20.16
C SER A 532 -0.30 9.13 -20.14
N ASP A 533 0.40 9.71 -21.11
CA ASP A 533 1.86 9.57 -21.29
C ASP A 533 2.39 8.12 -21.22
N GLY A 534 1.63 7.17 -21.78
CA GLY A 534 2.02 5.77 -21.89
C GLY A 534 1.68 4.89 -20.67
N TYR A 535 1.03 5.46 -19.64
CA TYR A 535 0.61 4.70 -18.45
C TYR A 535 -0.86 4.96 -18.10
N ALA A 536 -1.55 3.95 -17.61
CA ALA A 536 -2.92 4.06 -17.10
C ALA A 536 -2.92 3.90 -15.59
N ARG A 537 -3.52 4.84 -14.86
CA ARG A 537 -3.71 4.71 -13.41
C ARG A 537 -4.83 3.73 -13.13
N ALA A 538 -4.63 2.84 -12.17
CA ALA A 538 -5.61 1.85 -11.73
C ALA A 538 -5.79 1.90 -10.21
N ARG A 539 -6.96 1.49 -9.73
CA ARG A 539 -7.27 1.38 -8.31
C ARG A 539 -7.62 -0.05 -7.94
N ILE A 540 -6.99 -0.54 -6.87
CA ILE A 540 -7.26 -1.83 -6.25
C ILE A 540 -7.48 -1.59 -4.75
N GLY A 541 -8.71 -1.83 -4.30
CA GLY A 541 -9.18 -1.49 -2.97
C GLY A 541 -8.99 0.00 -2.65
N LYS A 542 -8.08 0.28 -1.70
CA LYS A 542 -7.74 1.62 -1.22
C LYS A 542 -6.46 2.18 -1.86
N PHE A 543 -5.79 1.42 -2.71
CA PHE A 543 -4.49 1.77 -3.28
C PHE A 543 -4.58 2.05 -4.77
N TYR A 544 -3.60 2.81 -5.26
CA TYR A 544 -3.41 3.12 -6.67
C TYR A 544 -2.13 2.48 -7.18
N THR A 545 -2.16 2.01 -8.42
CA THR A 545 -1.01 1.51 -9.20
C THR A 545 -1.12 2.03 -10.64
N PHE A 546 -0.19 1.65 -11.50
CA PHE A 546 -0.20 1.99 -12.92
C PHE A 546 -0.03 0.76 -13.79
N LEU A 547 -0.52 0.84 -15.02
CA LEU A 547 -0.38 -0.17 -16.06
C LEU A 547 0.38 0.44 -17.23
N ASN A 548 1.32 -0.29 -17.81
CA ASN A 548 1.98 0.10 -19.05
C ASN A 548 1.08 -0.18 -20.28
N MET A 549 1.57 0.20 -21.46
CA MET A 549 0.86 -0.04 -22.72
C MET A 549 0.72 -1.53 -23.07
N ASP A 550 1.45 -2.44 -22.43
CA ASP A 550 1.27 -3.88 -22.64
C ASP A 550 0.23 -4.48 -21.66
N GLY A 551 -0.31 -3.65 -20.77
CA GLY A 551 -1.25 -4.09 -19.72
C GLY A 551 -0.56 -4.67 -18.49
N GLU A 552 0.76 -4.54 -18.39
CA GLU A 552 1.53 -4.99 -17.24
C GLU A 552 1.44 -3.96 -16.10
N GLU A 553 1.11 -4.46 -14.91
CA GLU A 553 0.95 -3.65 -13.71
C GLU A 553 2.31 -3.31 -13.07
N PHE A 554 2.41 -2.12 -12.48
CA PHE A 554 3.56 -1.72 -11.68
C PHE A 554 3.61 -2.53 -10.40
N GLY A 555 4.80 -2.97 -10.00
CA GLY A 555 5.02 -3.66 -8.72
C GLY A 555 4.95 -2.76 -7.49
N ALA A 556 4.36 -1.57 -7.58
CA ALA A 556 4.31 -0.56 -6.53
C ALA A 556 2.89 -0.01 -6.34
N TYR A 557 2.50 0.19 -5.08
CA TYR A 557 1.17 0.64 -4.68
C TYR A 557 1.25 1.91 -3.84
N PHE A 558 0.34 2.84 -4.09
CA PHE A 558 0.34 4.17 -3.50
C PHE A 558 -1.00 4.47 -2.81
N TYR A 559 -1.00 5.27 -1.74
CA TYR A 559 -2.22 5.72 -1.07
C TYR A 559 -3.05 6.67 -1.94
N SER A 560 -2.37 7.43 -2.78
CA SER A 560 -2.97 8.32 -3.76
C SER A 560 -2.01 8.47 -4.95
N ALA A 561 -2.56 8.67 -6.13
CA ALA A 561 -1.78 8.85 -7.34
C ALA A 561 -2.51 9.77 -8.30
N ARG A 562 -1.76 10.47 -9.15
CA ARG A 562 -2.27 11.26 -10.27
C ARG A 562 -1.87 10.62 -11.58
N ASP A 563 -2.58 10.96 -12.65
CA ASP A 563 -2.25 10.48 -13.98
C ASP A 563 -0.89 11.03 -14.41
N PHE A 564 -0.17 10.25 -15.22
CA PHE A 564 1.10 10.68 -15.79
C PHE A 564 0.87 11.90 -16.69
N ALA A 565 1.67 12.95 -16.49
CA ALA A 565 1.70 14.14 -17.30
C ALA A 565 3.13 14.65 -17.42
N ASN A 566 3.55 15.05 -18.61
CA ASN A 566 4.95 15.32 -18.95
C ASN A 566 5.89 14.21 -18.46
N LYS A 567 5.51 12.93 -18.67
CA LYS A 567 6.27 11.73 -18.25
C LYS A 567 6.46 11.57 -16.73
N HIS A 568 5.75 12.32 -15.91
CA HIS A 568 5.81 12.25 -14.45
C HIS A 568 4.42 12.01 -13.84
N ALA A 569 4.35 11.21 -12.80
CA ALA A 569 3.14 11.09 -11.97
C ALA A 569 3.44 11.42 -10.52
N ALA A 570 2.59 12.26 -9.92
CA ALA A 570 2.62 12.51 -8.49
C ALA A 570 1.95 11.35 -7.75
N VAL A 571 2.69 10.74 -6.83
CA VAL A 571 2.26 9.61 -6.03
C VAL A 571 2.49 9.88 -4.55
N LEU A 572 1.65 9.28 -3.70
CA LEU A 572 1.68 9.42 -2.25
C LEU A 572 1.94 8.08 -1.59
N ASP A 573 3.00 8.01 -0.80
CA ASP A 573 3.24 6.90 0.13
C ASP A 573 3.45 7.43 1.56
N TYR A 574 4.02 6.60 2.44
CA TYR A 574 4.26 6.96 3.84
C TYR A 574 5.26 8.12 4.03
N ARG A 575 6.09 8.44 3.02
CA ARG A 575 7.10 9.52 3.04
C ARG A 575 6.52 10.87 2.64
N GLY A 576 5.32 10.90 2.05
CA GLY A 576 4.71 12.09 1.47
C GLY A 576 4.56 12.00 -0.05
N TRP A 577 4.26 13.12 -0.69
CA TRP A 577 4.11 13.16 -2.15
C TRP A 577 5.47 13.21 -2.84
N PHE A 578 5.67 12.43 -3.89
CA PHE A 578 6.85 12.48 -4.74
C PHE A 578 6.48 12.16 -6.19
N TYR A 579 7.42 12.28 -7.12
CA TYR A 579 7.19 12.00 -8.53
C TYR A 579 7.89 10.71 -8.97
N ILE A 580 7.22 9.96 -9.83
CA ILE A 580 7.76 8.78 -10.53
C ILE A 580 7.73 9.00 -12.04
N THR A 581 8.63 8.32 -12.75
CA THR A 581 8.74 8.37 -14.22
C THR A 581 8.42 7.03 -14.89
N GLY A 582 8.18 5.98 -14.11
CA GLY A 582 7.92 4.63 -14.61
C GLY A 582 7.82 3.59 -13.48
N PRO A 583 7.83 2.29 -13.84
CA PRO A 583 7.69 1.18 -12.89
C PRO A 583 8.91 0.97 -11.99
N ASP A 584 10.07 1.47 -12.40
CA ASP A 584 11.31 1.33 -11.65
C ASP A 584 11.35 2.31 -10.47
N ALA A 585 11.81 1.82 -9.32
CA ALA A 585 12.08 2.70 -8.18
C ALA A 585 13.24 3.66 -8.52
N PRO A 586 13.15 4.95 -8.17
CA PRO A 586 14.24 5.89 -8.39
C PRO A 586 15.49 5.41 -7.62
N THR A 587 16.64 5.42 -8.29
CA THR A 587 17.93 4.97 -7.73
C THR A 587 18.42 5.88 -6.59
N THR A 588 17.94 7.12 -6.55
CA THR A 588 18.12 8.09 -5.47
C THR A 588 16.80 8.36 -4.76
N PRO A 589 16.79 8.61 -3.44
CA PRO A 589 15.59 9.03 -2.74
C PRO A 589 15.01 10.29 -3.39
N PRO A 590 13.76 10.27 -3.89
CA PRO A 590 13.19 11.41 -4.57
C PRO A 590 12.84 12.52 -3.56
N PRO A 591 12.87 13.80 -3.97
CA PRO A 591 12.39 14.88 -3.11
C PRO A 591 10.90 14.69 -2.79
N THR A 592 10.54 14.88 -1.53
CA THR A 592 9.16 14.73 -1.04
C THR A 592 8.48 16.08 -0.77
N PHE A 593 7.16 16.10 -0.89
CA PHE A 593 6.31 17.28 -0.80
C PHE A 593 5.09 17.02 0.12
N GLN A 594 4.56 18.09 0.71
CA GLN A 594 3.30 18.02 1.49
C GLN A 594 2.09 17.83 0.58
N GLU A 595 2.13 18.44 -0.61
CA GLU A 595 1.17 18.25 -1.69
C GLU A 595 1.93 18.33 -3.03
N ALA A 596 1.57 17.51 -4.02
CA ALA A 596 2.21 17.56 -5.34
C ALA A 596 1.19 17.59 -6.48
N TYR A 597 1.35 18.57 -7.37
CA TYR A 597 0.72 18.88 -8.67
C TYR A 597 0.74 17.75 -9.71
N SER A 598 -0.11 17.76 -10.75
CA SER A 598 0.33 17.15 -12.01
C SER A 598 1.29 18.13 -12.69
N PHE A 599 2.23 17.64 -13.50
CA PHE A 599 3.01 18.53 -14.35
C PHE A 599 2.12 19.12 -15.43
N ASP A 600 2.32 20.41 -15.70
CA ASP A 600 1.75 21.12 -16.83
C ASP A 600 2.80 22.09 -17.38
N LYS A 601 3.03 22.04 -18.69
CA LYS A 601 4.04 22.88 -19.37
C LYS A 601 5.42 22.83 -18.68
N GLY A 602 5.87 21.64 -18.27
CA GLY A 602 7.20 21.43 -17.68
C GLY A 602 7.38 21.96 -16.26
N LEU A 603 6.31 22.41 -15.60
CA LEU A 603 6.30 22.81 -14.19
C LEU A 603 5.20 22.06 -13.44
N ALA A 604 5.44 21.78 -12.16
CA ALA A 604 4.41 21.28 -11.27
C ALA A 604 4.30 22.16 -10.03
N ARG A 605 3.07 22.56 -9.71
CA ARG A 605 2.78 23.21 -8.43
C ARG A 605 2.97 22.20 -7.32
N VAL A 606 3.71 22.53 -6.27
CA VAL A 606 3.91 21.68 -5.09
C VAL A 606 3.79 22.51 -3.82
N LYS A 607 3.53 21.86 -2.70
CA LYS A 607 3.54 22.49 -1.39
C LYS A 607 4.69 21.95 -0.56
N THR A 608 5.55 22.85 -0.12
CA THR A 608 6.69 22.53 0.74
C THR A 608 6.80 23.57 1.84
N LYS A 609 7.09 23.11 3.07
CA LYS A 609 7.21 23.97 4.25
C LYS A 609 6.01 24.93 4.42
N GLY A 610 4.79 24.44 4.17
CA GLY A 610 3.54 25.19 4.32
C GLY A 610 3.19 26.19 3.20
N ALA A 611 4.01 26.34 2.18
CA ALA A 611 3.78 27.27 1.07
C ALA A 611 3.79 26.55 -0.29
N PHE A 612 3.00 27.08 -1.23
CA PHE A 612 3.03 26.66 -2.62
C PHE A 612 4.25 27.26 -3.35
N THR A 613 4.83 26.45 -4.22
CA THR A 613 5.93 26.78 -5.13
C THR A 613 5.77 25.95 -6.41
N PHE A 614 6.64 26.17 -7.41
CA PHE A 614 6.64 25.42 -8.67
C PHE A 614 7.99 24.74 -8.85
N VAL A 615 7.97 23.46 -9.22
CA VAL A 615 9.17 22.66 -9.49
C VAL A 615 9.25 22.26 -10.96
N SER A 616 10.46 22.22 -11.48
CA SER A 616 10.77 21.75 -12.85
C SER A 616 11.17 20.27 -12.84
N GLU A 617 11.21 19.67 -14.03
CA GLU A 617 11.77 18.33 -14.24
C GLU A 617 13.27 18.27 -13.89
N GLU A 618 14.01 19.34 -14.22
CA GLU A 618 15.44 19.48 -13.92
C GLU A 618 15.71 19.46 -12.41
N TYR A 619 14.87 20.13 -11.62
CA TYR A 619 14.96 20.13 -10.17
C TYR A 619 14.75 18.74 -9.57
N LEU A 620 13.83 17.94 -10.14
CA LEU A 620 13.60 16.57 -9.69
C LEU A 620 14.77 15.64 -10.04
N ALA A 621 15.45 15.88 -11.16
CA ALA A 621 16.61 15.09 -11.58
C ALA A 621 17.87 15.42 -10.75
N ASP A 622 18.09 16.70 -10.44
CA ASP A 622 19.20 17.15 -9.61
C ASP A 622 18.79 18.36 -8.76
N THR A 623 18.55 18.11 -7.48
CA THR A 623 18.18 19.15 -6.51
C THR A 623 19.32 20.16 -6.24
N THR A 624 20.53 19.90 -6.75
CA THR A 624 21.73 20.73 -6.57
C THR A 624 22.14 21.51 -7.82
N ALA A 625 21.77 21.06 -9.03
CA ALA A 625 22.25 21.63 -10.29
C ALA A 625 21.35 22.71 -10.94
N GLY A 626 20.20 23.02 -10.35
CA GLY A 626 19.54 24.31 -10.57
C GLY A 626 18.36 24.33 -11.56
N THR A 627 17.18 24.30 -10.98
CA THR A 627 16.16 25.36 -11.13
C THR A 627 15.44 25.36 -9.79
N ALA A 628 15.90 26.20 -8.85
CA ALA A 628 15.34 26.19 -7.49
C ALA A 628 13.83 26.46 -7.57
N PRO A 629 13.00 25.79 -6.74
CA PRO A 629 11.58 26.06 -6.70
C PRO A 629 11.37 27.56 -6.47
N PHE A 630 10.68 28.22 -7.39
CA PHE A 630 10.53 29.66 -7.34
C PHE A 630 9.22 30.06 -6.68
N GLY A 631 9.27 31.17 -5.94
CA GLY A 631 8.12 31.72 -5.24
C GLY A 631 7.72 30.93 -3.99
N ARG A 632 7.19 31.67 -3.01
CA ARG A 632 6.57 31.09 -1.80
C ARG A 632 5.23 31.74 -1.61
N TYR A 633 4.18 30.99 -1.92
CA TYR A 633 2.83 31.50 -2.00
C TYR A 633 1.93 30.83 -0.97
N SER A 634 1.05 31.61 -0.35
CA SER A 634 -0.02 31.09 0.52
C SER A 634 -1.10 30.36 -0.28
N GLN A 635 -1.30 30.75 -1.54
CA GLN A 635 -2.19 30.12 -2.51
C GLN A 635 -1.56 30.24 -3.90
N ALA A 636 -1.74 29.24 -4.75
CA ALA A 636 -1.31 29.26 -6.15
C ALA A 636 -2.28 28.44 -7.00
N THR A 637 -2.53 28.84 -8.24
CA THR A 637 -3.20 28.02 -9.26
C THR A 637 -2.19 27.35 -10.17
N ASP A 638 -2.64 26.37 -10.96
CA ASP A 638 -1.86 25.88 -12.10
C ASP A 638 -1.84 26.95 -13.22
N PHE A 639 -0.98 26.79 -14.22
CA PHE A 639 -0.83 27.75 -15.31
C PHE A 639 -2.01 27.65 -16.29
N ASP A 640 -2.60 28.80 -16.64
CA ASP A 640 -3.69 28.88 -17.61
C ASP A 640 -3.17 28.70 -19.06
N PRO A 641 -4.03 28.60 -20.08
CA PRO A 641 -3.62 28.53 -21.49
C PRO A 641 -2.77 29.71 -21.97
N GLN A 642 -2.80 30.86 -21.28
CA GLN A 642 -2.01 32.04 -21.55
C GLN A 642 -0.66 32.03 -20.79
N GLU A 643 -0.34 30.91 -20.14
CA GLU A 643 0.88 30.69 -19.35
C GLU A 643 0.98 31.59 -18.12
N ARG A 644 -0.15 31.85 -17.48
CA ARG A 644 -0.21 32.65 -16.25
C ARG A 644 -0.74 31.82 -15.09
N ALA A 645 -0.09 31.91 -13.94
CA ALA A 645 -0.59 31.36 -12.69
C ALA A 645 -1.00 32.48 -11.75
N TRP A 646 -2.17 32.38 -11.13
CA TRP A 646 -2.56 33.29 -10.06
C TRP A 646 -1.96 32.82 -8.75
N VAL A 647 -1.32 33.74 -8.03
CA VAL A 647 -0.65 33.44 -6.76
C VAL A 647 -0.97 34.49 -5.71
N ARG A 648 -0.90 34.09 -4.43
CA ARG A 648 -1.09 34.98 -3.29
C ARG A 648 0.14 34.99 -2.38
N GLN A 649 0.77 36.16 -2.28
CA GLN A 649 1.94 36.39 -1.43
C GLN A 649 1.70 37.60 -0.53
N ASN A 650 1.97 37.46 0.78
CA ASN A 650 1.81 38.54 1.76
C ASN A 650 0.42 39.22 1.71
N GLY A 651 -0.63 38.44 1.51
CA GLY A 651 -2.02 38.93 1.42
C GLY A 651 -2.43 39.48 0.05
N ARG A 652 -1.49 39.81 -0.84
CA ARG A 652 -1.74 40.33 -2.21
C ARG A 652 -1.81 39.19 -3.23
N GLY A 653 -2.83 39.23 -4.10
CA GLY A 653 -2.97 38.31 -5.24
C GLY A 653 -2.50 38.96 -6.55
N PHE A 654 -1.73 38.24 -7.36
CA PHE A 654 -1.23 38.70 -8.67
C PHE A 654 -0.95 37.51 -9.60
N TYR A 655 -0.71 37.78 -10.88
CA TYR A 655 -0.34 36.76 -11.87
C TYR A 655 1.17 36.70 -12.07
N ILE A 656 1.70 35.49 -12.28
CA ILE A 656 3.10 35.25 -12.62
C ILE A 656 3.23 34.49 -13.94
N ASN A 657 4.35 34.68 -14.65
CA ASN A 657 4.78 33.81 -15.75
C ASN A 657 5.51 32.55 -15.23
N ARG A 658 6.00 31.70 -16.16
CA ARG A 658 6.68 30.43 -15.85
C ARG A 658 8.07 30.63 -15.24
N GLU A 659 8.62 31.82 -15.37
CA GLU A 659 9.88 32.25 -14.75
C GLU A 659 9.66 32.82 -13.34
N GLY A 660 8.40 32.96 -12.90
CA GLY A 660 8.02 33.47 -11.59
C GLY A 660 7.96 35.00 -11.49
N GLU A 661 8.06 35.69 -12.63
CA GLU A 661 7.98 37.15 -12.71
C GLU A 661 6.52 37.62 -12.67
N GLU A 662 6.24 38.67 -11.90
CA GLU A 662 4.91 39.28 -11.82
C GLU A 662 4.54 39.93 -13.16
N LEU A 663 3.41 39.49 -13.72
CA LEU A 663 2.84 40.07 -14.93
C LEU A 663 2.11 41.36 -14.55
N LYS A 664 2.57 42.49 -15.10
CA LYS A 664 1.85 43.76 -15.01
C LYS A 664 0.62 43.68 -15.91
N ASN A 665 -0.55 43.99 -15.33
CA ASN A 665 -1.80 44.15 -16.08
C ASN A 665 -1.68 45.16 -17.22
#